data_AF-A0A2D4MCV7-F1
#
_entry.id   AF-A0A2D4MCV7-F1
#
_cell.length_a   1.000
_cell.length_b   1.000
_cell.length_c   1.000
_cell.angle_alpha   90.00
_cell.angle_beta   90.00
_cell.angle_gamma   90.00
#
_symmetry.space_group_name_H-M   'P 1'
#
loop_
_entity.id
_entity.type
_entity.pdbx_description
1 polymer ?
#
loop_
_entity_poly.entity_id
_entity_poly.type
_entity_poly.pdbx_seq_one_letter_code
_entity_poly.pdbx_strand_id
1 'polypeptide(L)'
;ITDYPIVVQQHMLPPKKFVLLSAQGSFMFHKLRPVDQLRHLFVCNAGGDGEDIERFFKLHPVEQACATCLILACSSAACDREVSGWAIRAFFRYGGEAQMRFPSSLPPPSNVGTTLGSPLLPGSPLPAGSPYSNPSFLATPTQGLQPPTMSTPVYTSGGHMTQPGASISGMVCPEIMYSGKHNGVCLYFSRIIGNIWDGSIVVERVFKSGNREVVAVESSVPPQLLESVLQELKGLQEFLDRNSHFATIGSLRNPSFINPATLQQRLLGVMQYEIGSSQQMQQEIQRKFHAEAQLSEKASLQSIQQLVRKTCQALALWKLLCEHQFNVIVGELPKEFQEHLKITTFRDLVIRDKELTGAVIASLINCYIRDHAAVDGISSHLQDICPLLYSTDDAICSKANELLQRSRQVQNKSEKEKMLRESLKEYQKISTQVDLANVCVQYRQVRFYEGVVELSLTAAEKKDPQGLGLHYYKNHEPEEDVTGWQAFQERLNCYKCITDTLQELVNQSKAAPQSPSVPKKPGPPVLSSDPNMLSNEEAGHHFEQMLKLAQRSMDELFSIALYGWLIQADLSDKLLQVNSPFLEPYLARMAKIDQNKVCYMDLLWRFFEKNRSFSNAARVLAKLADMHSTEISLQQRLEYIARAILSAKSSTAISPIAADGEFLHELEEKMEVARIQFQIQEALHHQCSHHSSVQDAISQLDSELMEISKLAYCVCLIGYFSSMENLQIHSNSLSVNWPLYIVLDIQILS
;
A
#
# COMPACT_ATOMS: atom_id res chain seq x y z
N ILE A 1 -41.73 7.93 -2.39
CA ILE A 1 -42.04 8.32 -1.00
C ILE A 1 -42.77 7.15 -0.37
N THR A 2 -42.05 6.34 0.39
CA THR A 2 -42.61 5.22 1.15
C THR A 2 -43.43 5.75 2.34
N ASP A 3 -44.52 5.07 2.69
CA ASP A 3 -45.43 5.38 3.82
C ASP A 3 -44.73 5.14 5.17
N TYR A 4 -43.69 5.93 5.48
CA TYR A 4 -43.06 5.88 6.79
C TYR A 4 -43.90 6.62 7.83
N PRO A 5 -43.85 6.19 9.12
CA PRO A 5 -44.52 6.88 10.21
C PRO A 5 -44.10 8.36 10.30
N ILE A 6 -45.02 9.24 10.68
CA ILE A 6 -44.78 10.69 10.83
C ILE A 6 -43.57 10.99 11.73
N VAL A 7 -43.34 10.16 12.76
CA VAL A 7 -42.21 10.29 13.69
C VAL A 7 -40.84 10.18 12.97
N VAL A 8 -40.78 9.46 11.85
CA VAL A 8 -39.59 9.30 11.02
C VAL A 8 -39.39 10.54 10.13
N GLN A 9 -40.47 11.03 9.50
CA GLN A 9 -40.40 12.09 8.46
C GLN A 9 -40.62 13.52 8.98
N GLN A 10 -40.85 13.70 10.28
CA GLN A 10 -41.21 15.01 10.87
C GLN A 10 -40.17 16.12 10.70
N HIS A 11 -38.93 15.80 10.35
CA HIS A 11 -37.88 16.78 10.04
C HIS A 11 -38.03 17.34 8.62
N MET A 12 -38.28 16.48 7.62
CA MET A 12 -38.43 16.87 6.21
C MET A 12 -39.81 17.40 5.82
N LEU A 13 -40.88 16.87 6.43
CA LEU A 13 -42.25 17.14 5.97
C LEU A 13 -42.92 18.23 6.80
N PRO A 14 -43.56 19.25 6.18
CA PRO A 14 -44.33 20.25 6.91
C PRO A 14 -45.55 19.62 7.62
N PRO A 15 -46.13 20.30 8.63
CA PRO A 15 -47.32 19.81 9.31
C PRO A 15 -48.47 19.63 8.33
N LYS A 16 -49.20 18.52 8.45
CA LYS A 16 -50.35 18.23 7.58
C LYS A 16 -51.42 19.30 7.78
N LYS A 17 -51.85 19.90 6.67
CA LYS A 17 -52.91 20.92 6.64
C LYS A 17 -54.23 20.30 6.24
N PHE A 18 -55.28 20.64 6.96
CA PHE A 18 -56.65 20.23 6.68
C PHE A 18 -57.48 21.49 6.45
N VAL A 19 -58.22 21.52 5.35
CA VAL A 19 -59.12 22.64 5.04
C VAL A 19 -60.54 22.17 5.30
N LEU A 20 -61.22 22.81 6.26
CA LEU A 20 -62.62 22.59 6.54
C LEU A 20 -63.41 23.76 5.96
N LEU A 21 -64.26 23.47 4.99
CA LEU A 21 -65.13 24.45 4.37
C LEU A 21 -66.47 24.47 5.11
N SER A 22 -66.89 25.66 5.54
CA SER A 22 -68.23 25.89 6.10
C SER A 22 -68.93 27.02 5.34
N ALA A 23 -70.24 27.17 5.56
CA ALA A 23 -71.00 28.28 4.99
C ALA A 23 -70.51 29.68 5.44
N GLN A 24 -69.75 29.77 6.54
CA GLN A 24 -69.17 31.02 7.04
C GLN A 24 -67.77 31.30 6.48
N GLY A 25 -67.09 30.30 5.90
CA GLY A 25 -65.76 30.46 5.33
C GLY A 25 -64.91 29.18 5.34
N SER A 26 -63.63 29.33 5.00
CA SER A 26 -62.64 28.25 5.03
C SER A 26 -61.79 28.30 6.30
N PHE A 27 -61.78 27.22 7.07
CA PHE A 27 -60.93 27.04 8.25
C PHE A 27 -59.74 26.15 7.91
N MET A 28 -58.53 26.58 8.24
CA MET A 28 -57.29 25.81 8.04
C MET A 28 -56.80 25.25 9.38
N PHE A 29 -56.81 23.93 9.51
CA PHE A 29 -56.28 23.21 10.67
C PHE A 29 -54.91 22.62 10.36
N HIS A 30 -54.00 22.68 11.33
CA HIS A 30 -52.67 22.09 11.22
C HIS A 30 -52.56 20.96 12.24
N LYS A 31 -52.27 19.73 11.78
CA LYS A 31 -51.97 18.62 12.71
C LYS A 31 -50.53 18.79 13.19
N LEU A 32 -50.38 19.12 14.47
CA LEU A 32 -49.08 19.26 15.12
C LEU A 32 -48.32 17.93 15.07
N ARG A 33 -47.07 17.99 14.61
CA ARG A 33 -46.11 16.88 14.69
C ARG A 33 -45.55 16.80 16.13
N PRO A 34 -44.94 15.68 16.54
CA PRO A 34 -44.29 15.59 17.85
C PRO A 34 -43.27 16.72 18.11
N VAL A 35 -42.51 17.10 17.08
CA VAL A 35 -41.60 18.27 17.13
C VAL A 35 -42.32 19.59 17.40
N ASP A 36 -43.49 19.81 16.80
CA ASP A 36 -44.28 21.04 16.99
C ASP A 36 -44.90 21.08 18.40
N GLN A 37 -45.34 19.93 18.90
CA GLN A 37 -45.85 19.77 20.27
C GLN A 37 -44.76 20.07 21.29
N LEU A 38 -43.57 19.49 21.12
CA LEU A 38 -42.44 19.74 22.01
C LEU A 38 -41.99 21.21 21.96
N ARG A 39 -41.93 21.81 20.76
CA ARG A 39 -41.67 23.25 20.60
C ARG A 39 -42.69 24.10 21.35
N HIS A 40 -43.98 23.78 21.25
CA HIS A 40 -45.03 24.48 21.98
C HIS A 40 -44.85 24.36 23.50
N LEU A 41 -44.50 23.16 24.00
CA LEU A 41 -44.22 22.96 25.43
C LEU A 41 -43.04 23.82 25.92
N PHE A 42 -41.95 23.90 25.15
CA PHE A 42 -40.82 24.76 25.51
C PHE A 42 -41.19 26.25 25.57
N VAL A 43 -41.99 26.71 24.60
CA VAL A 43 -42.42 28.12 24.54
C VAL A 43 -43.38 28.45 25.68
N CYS A 44 -44.35 27.58 25.98
CA CYS A 44 -45.31 27.80 27.07
C CYS A 44 -44.65 27.81 28.46
N ASN A 45 -43.65 26.96 28.66
CA ASN A 45 -42.96 26.83 29.95
C ASN A 45 -41.74 27.76 30.07
N ALA A 46 -41.40 28.51 29.01
CA ALA A 46 -40.25 29.42 28.93
C ALA A 46 -38.94 28.78 29.43
N GLY A 47 -38.73 27.48 29.15
CA GLY A 47 -37.68 26.70 29.78
C GLY A 47 -37.48 25.32 29.15
N GLY A 48 -36.31 24.73 29.42
CA GLY A 48 -35.97 23.36 28.98
C GLY A 48 -36.23 22.31 30.06
N ASP A 49 -36.84 22.75 31.15
CA ASP A 49 -37.09 22.03 32.38
C ASP A 49 -38.52 22.28 32.85
N GLY A 50 -39.21 21.23 33.27
CA GLY A 50 -40.60 21.31 33.70
C GLY A 50 -41.31 19.96 33.67
N GLU A 51 -42.40 19.84 34.45
CA GLU A 51 -43.15 18.59 34.54
C GLU A 51 -43.78 18.18 33.20
N ASP A 52 -44.19 19.12 32.35
CA ASP A 52 -44.79 18.80 31.05
C ASP A 52 -43.78 18.25 30.05
N ILE A 53 -42.52 18.71 30.13
CA ILE A 53 -41.42 18.17 29.32
C ILE A 53 -41.10 16.76 29.82
N GLU A 54 -41.06 16.54 31.14
CA GLU A 54 -40.89 15.21 31.70
C GLU A 54 -42.05 14.26 31.31
N ARG A 55 -43.30 14.74 31.31
CA ARG A 55 -44.47 13.99 30.83
C ARG A 55 -44.32 13.61 29.36
N PHE A 56 -43.79 14.50 28.52
CA PHE A 56 -43.49 14.19 27.12
C PHE A 56 -42.47 13.04 26.98
N PHE A 57 -41.39 13.06 27.77
CA PHE A 57 -40.39 11.97 27.81
C PHE A 57 -40.90 10.67 28.45
N LYS A 58 -41.98 10.72 29.25
CA LYS A 58 -42.66 9.52 29.76
C LYS A 58 -43.68 8.96 28.77
N LEU A 59 -44.29 9.81 27.94
CA LEU A 59 -45.29 9.42 26.94
C LEU A 59 -44.65 8.80 25.69
N HIS A 60 -43.46 9.25 25.32
CA HIS A 60 -42.69 8.74 24.18
C HIS A 60 -41.50 7.91 24.66
N PRO A 61 -41.06 6.88 23.91
CA PRO A 61 -39.79 6.22 24.19
C PRO A 61 -38.66 7.25 24.26
N VAL A 62 -37.76 7.11 25.22
CA VAL A 62 -36.75 8.14 25.55
C VAL A 62 -35.90 8.49 24.33
N GLU A 63 -35.52 7.49 23.52
CA GLU A 63 -34.79 7.67 22.27
C GLU A 63 -35.57 8.49 21.21
N GLN A 64 -36.89 8.38 21.17
CA GLN A 64 -37.76 9.14 20.26
C GLN A 64 -37.90 10.59 20.71
N ALA A 65 -38.06 10.81 22.01
CA ALA A 65 -38.08 12.15 22.60
C ALA A 65 -36.73 12.85 22.42
N CYS A 66 -35.62 12.14 22.60
CA CYS A 66 -34.27 12.64 22.32
C CYS A 66 -34.08 13.00 20.85
N ALA A 67 -34.48 12.13 19.91
CA ALA A 67 -34.41 12.43 18.48
C ALA A 67 -35.26 13.65 18.10
N THR A 68 -36.42 13.84 18.75
CA THR A 68 -37.28 15.02 18.53
C THR A 68 -36.65 16.29 19.10
N CYS A 69 -35.98 16.20 20.26
CA CYS A 69 -35.18 17.30 20.82
C CYS A 69 -34.05 17.70 19.87
N LEU A 70 -33.38 16.72 19.24
CA LEU A 70 -32.28 17.00 18.31
C LEU A 70 -32.72 17.81 17.08
N ILE A 71 -33.93 17.58 16.56
CA ILE A 71 -34.48 18.38 15.46
C ILE A 71 -34.55 19.87 15.84
N LEU A 72 -35.03 20.17 17.05
CA LEU A 72 -35.11 21.54 17.57
C LEU A 72 -33.75 22.11 17.95
N ALA A 73 -32.88 21.28 18.54
CA ALA A 73 -31.52 21.67 18.92
C ALA A 73 -30.66 22.04 17.70
N CYS A 74 -30.83 21.32 16.58
CA CYS A 74 -30.10 21.56 15.33
C CYS A 74 -30.79 22.59 14.40
N SER A 75 -31.92 23.18 14.81
CA SER A 75 -32.61 24.19 14.00
C SER A 75 -31.75 25.45 13.86
N SER A 76 -31.51 25.86 12.61
CA SER A 76 -30.81 27.12 12.29
C SER A 76 -31.75 28.32 12.15
N ALA A 77 -33.06 28.11 12.35
CA ALA A 77 -34.04 29.19 12.25
C ALA A 77 -33.84 30.21 13.38
N ALA A 78 -33.76 31.50 13.04
CA ALA A 78 -33.56 32.57 14.01
C ALA A 78 -34.63 32.59 15.12
N CYS A 79 -35.86 32.23 14.77
CA CYS A 79 -36.99 32.14 15.71
C CYS A 79 -36.90 30.95 16.68
N ASP A 80 -35.99 30.00 16.45
CA ASP A 80 -35.79 28.83 17.30
C ASP A 80 -34.50 28.94 18.14
N ARG A 81 -33.81 30.07 18.14
CA ARG A 81 -32.52 30.21 18.87
C ARG A 81 -32.63 29.90 20.37
N GLU A 82 -33.65 30.40 21.04
CA GLU A 82 -33.90 30.09 22.47
C GLU A 82 -34.40 28.66 22.66
N VAL A 83 -35.29 28.21 21.77
CA VAL A 83 -35.86 26.86 21.76
C VAL A 83 -34.77 25.80 21.58
N SER A 84 -33.77 26.05 20.73
CA SER A 84 -32.61 25.19 20.52
C SER A 84 -31.85 25.03 21.84
N GLY A 85 -31.56 26.13 22.55
CA GLY A 85 -30.92 26.08 23.87
C GLY A 85 -31.74 25.28 24.89
N TRP A 86 -33.06 25.43 24.88
CA TRP A 86 -33.96 24.66 25.76
C TRP A 86 -34.00 23.17 25.40
N ALA A 87 -34.02 22.84 24.11
CA ALA A 87 -33.98 21.48 23.60
C ALA A 87 -32.66 20.77 23.96
N ILE A 88 -31.52 21.46 23.87
CA ILE A 88 -30.21 20.94 24.31
C ILE A 88 -30.25 20.58 25.81
N ARG A 89 -30.79 21.48 26.65
CA ARG A 89 -30.92 21.22 28.10
C ARG A 89 -31.82 20.02 28.40
N ALA A 90 -32.97 19.94 27.73
CA ALA A 90 -33.89 18.82 27.88
C ALA A 90 -33.27 17.49 27.41
N PHE A 91 -32.55 17.49 26.29
CA PHE A 91 -31.85 16.33 25.76
C PHE A 91 -30.85 15.74 26.77
N PHE A 92 -30.00 16.56 27.37
CA PHE A 92 -29.02 16.08 28.36
C PHE A 92 -29.66 15.68 29.69
N ARG A 93 -30.74 16.35 30.09
CA ARG A 93 -31.41 16.12 31.38
C ARG A 93 -32.27 14.86 31.39
N TYR A 94 -33.05 14.63 30.33
CA TYR A 94 -34.05 13.55 30.28
C TYR A 94 -33.63 12.36 29.40
N GLY A 95 -32.51 12.45 28.69
CA GLY A 95 -32.06 11.41 27.76
C GLY A 95 -31.42 10.15 28.39
N GLY A 96 -31.33 10.08 29.72
CA GLY A 96 -30.86 8.90 30.45
C GLY A 96 -29.35 8.65 30.37
N GLU A 97 -28.93 7.47 30.84
CA GLU A 97 -27.53 7.02 30.93
C GLU A 97 -27.37 5.58 30.46
N ALA A 98 -26.14 5.22 30.03
CA ALA A 98 -25.79 3.86 29.62
C ALA A 98 -25.85 2.89 30.80
N GLN A 99 -26.39 1.69 30.58
CA GLN A 99 -26.52 0.68 31.65
C GLN A 99 -26.18 -0.72 31.12
N MET A 100 -25.63 -1.57 31.98
CA MET A 100 -25.51 -3.00 31.71
C MET A 100 -26.82 -3.70 32.04
N ARG A 101 -27.41 -4.40 31.08
CA ARG A 101 -28.58 -5.25 31.29
C ARG A 101 -28.13 -6.68 31.53
N PHE A 102 -28.49 -7.20 32.70
CA PHE A 102 -28.38 -8.62 32.98
C PHE A 102 -29.66 -9.31 32.50
N PRO A 103 -29.56 -10.33 31.64
CA PRO A 103 -30.74 -11.10 31.25
C PRO A 103 -31.30 -11.79 32.50
N SER A 104 -32.41 -11.27 32.99
CA SER A 104 -33.18 -11.87 34.07
C SER A 104 -33.89 -13.12 33.56
N SER A 105 -33.76 -14.25 34.25
CA SER A 105 -34.46 -15.51 33.95
C SER A 105 -35.98 -15.46 34.23
N LEU A 106 -36.56 -14.27 34.42
CA LEU A 106 -37.98 -14.05 34.69
C LEU A 106 -38.51 -12.89 33.83
N PRO A 107 -39.63 -13.07 33.11
CA PRO A 107 -40.33 -11.96 32.47
C PRO A 107 -40.92 -11.02 33.54
N PRO A 108 -40.96 -9.70 33.32
CA PRO A 108 -41.53 -8.76 34.29
C PRO A 108 -43.05 -8.96 34.42
N PRO A 109 -43.64 -8.71 35.61
CA PRO A 109 -45.09 -8.72 35.75
C PRO A 109 -45.70 -7.55 34.98
N SER A 110 -46.51 -7.87 33.97
CA SER A 110 -47.29 -6.90 33.20
C SER A 110 -48.32 -6.22 34.10
N ASN A 111 -48.05 -4.99 34.54
CA ASN A 111 -49.04 -4.16 35.23
C ASN A 111 -48.89 -2.68 34.81
N VAL A 112 -49.24 -2.34 33.56
CA VAL A 112 -49.92 -1.07 33.22
C VAL A 112 -50.70 -1.27 31.91
N GLY A 113 -51.95 -0.81 31.88
CA GLY A 113 -52.97 -1.15 30.89
C GLY A 113 -52.79 -0.63 29.46
N THR A 114 -53.47 -1.31 28.56
CA THR A 114 -53.58 -1.11 27.11
C THR A 114 -54.53 0.04 26.73
N THR A 115 -54.11 0.84 25.75
CA THR A 115 -54.96 1.59 24.79
C THR A 115 -54.22 1.53 23.44
N LEU A 116 -54.75 1.25 22.24
CA LEU A 116 -56.06 0.89 21.67
C LEU A 116 -55.75 0.19 20.32
N GLY A 117 -56.50 -0.86 19.92
CA GLY A 117 -56.48 -1.37 18.54
C GLY A 117 -56.89 -2.84 18.32
N SER A 118 -58.22 -3.06 18.19
CA SER A 118 -59.00 -4.04 17.38
C SER A 118 -58.62 -5.55 17.21
N PRO A 119 -59.62 -6.43 16.97
CA PRO A 119 -59.71 -7.75 17.61
C PRO A 119 -59.32 -8.93 16.71
N LEU A 120 -58.82 -10.01 17.33
CA LEU A 120 -58.88 -11.37 16.80
C LEU A 120 -59.52 -12.29 17.85
N LEU A 121 -60.46 -13.13 17.39
CA LEU A 121 -61.39 -13.95 18.17
C LEU A 121 -60.69 -15.06 19.00
N PRO A 122 -61.29 -15.50 20.13
CA PRO A 122 -60.69 -16.48 21.03
C PRO A 122 -61.10 -17.93 20.67
N GLY A 123 -60.15 -18.85 20.75
CA GLY A 123 -60.36 -20.29 20.62
C GLY A 123 -59.52 -21.07 21.64
N SER A 124 -60.21 -21.90 22.43
CA SER A 124 -59.84 -22.58 23.68
C SER A 124 -58.68 -23.60 23.61
N PRO A 125 -58.18 -24.09 24.79
CA PRO A 125 -56.90 -24.78 24.95
C PRO A 125 -57.02 -26.31 24.93
N LEU A 126 -55.99 -27.05 24.51
CA LEU A 126 -55.78 -28.48 24.83
C LEU A 126 -54.30 -28.91 24.60
N PRO A 127 -53.86 -30.07 25.16
CA PRO A 127 -52.61 -30.16 25.94
C PRO A 127 -51.47 -30.97 25.27
N ALA A 128 -50.37 -31.05 26.01
CA ALA A 128 -49.13 -31.76 25.72
C ALA A 128 -49.27 -33.27 25.45
N GLY A 129 -48.47 -33.77 24.51
CA GLY A 129 -48.22 -35.19 24.27
C GLY A 129 -47.34 -35.39 23.03
N SER A 130 -46.13 -35.91 23.24
CA SER A 130 -45.15 -36.36 22.23
C SER A 130 -45.61 -37.65 21.53
N PRO A 131 -44.84 -38.36 20.64
CA PRO A 131 -43.54 -38.05 20.02
C PRO A 131 -43.44 -38.41 18.49
N TYR A 132 -42.31 -38.05 17.88
CA TYR A 132 -41.70 -38.57 16.64
C TYR A 132 -42.35 -38.34 15.25
N SER A 133 -41.59 -37.57 14.45
CA SER A 133 -41.07 -37.84 13.10
C SER A 133 -42.00 -38.18 11.93
N ASN A 134 -41.96 -37.28 10.94
CA ASN A 134 -42.38 -37.40 9.53
C ASN A 134 -42.05 -38.75 8.86
N PRO A 135 -42.78 -39.07 7.78
CA PRO A 135 -42.11 -39.07 6.47
C PRO A 135 -42.92 -38.52 5.27
N SER A 136 -42.17 -37.83 4.40
CA SER A 136 -42.12 -38.04 2.93
C SER A 136 -43.18 -37.49 1.96
N PHE A 137 -42.70 -36.61 1.06
CA PHE A 137 -42.90 -36.67 -0.40
C PHE A 137 -41.56 -36.22 -1.05
N LEU A 138 -40.73 -37.14 -1.55
CA LEU A 138 -40.61 -37.69 -2.92
C LEU A 138 -40.05 -36.71 -3.98
N ALA A 139 -38.74 -36.84 -4.28
CA ALA A 139 -38.20 -37.09 -5.62
C ALA A 139 -36.67 -37.32 -5.61
N THR A 140 -36.21 -38.36 -6.32
CA THR A 140 -34.83 -38.70 -6.71
C THR A 140 -34.89 -39.21 -8.18
N PRO A 141 -33.80 -39.55 -8.90
CA PRO A 141 -32.34 -39.43 -8.62
C PRO A 141 -31.49 -38.87 -9.79
N THR A 142 -30.20 -38.59 -9.56
CA THR A 142 -29.09 -39.15 -10.38
C THR A 142 -27.72 -38.86 -9.75
N GLN A 143 -26.80 -39.81 -9.93
CA GLN A 143 -25.53 -40.04 -9.22
C GLN A 143 -24.35 -39.27 -9.83
N GLY A 144 -23.34 -38.95 -9.01
CA GLY A 144 -22.01 -38.54 -9.47
C GLY A 144 -20.98 -38.38 -8.34
N LEU A 145 -19.98 -39.27 -8.36
CA LEU A 145 -18.83 -39.48 -7.47
C LEU A 145 -18.09 -38.22 -6.94
N GLN A 146 -17.54 -38.33 -5.71
CA GLN A 146 -16.37 -37.54 -5.27
C GLN A 146 -15.06 -38.07 -5.89
N PRO A 147 -13.99 -37.25 -5.98
CA PRO A 147 -12.91 -37.31 -4.97
C PRO A 147 -12.29 -35.92 -4.61
N PRO A 148 -11.34 -35.85 -3.64
CA PRO A 148 -11.01 -34.66 -2.85
C PRO A 148 -9.76 -33.91 -3.35
N THR A 149 -9.50 -32.67 -2.90
CA THR A 149 -8.13 -32.11 -2.71
C THR A 149 -8.11 -30.66 -2.16
N MET A 150 -7.22 -30.46 -1.18
CA MET A 150 -6.33 -29.30 -0.90
C MET A 150 -6.98 -27.94 -0.53
N SER A 151 -6.91 -27.43 0.71
CA SER A 151 -5.75 -27.00 1.54
C SER A 151 -5.26 -25.57 1.23
N THR A 152 -5.40 -24.64 2.18
CA THR A 152 -4.41 -23.69 2.75
C THR A 152 -5.11 -22.55 3.52
N PRO A 153 -4.44 -21.82 4.45
CA PRO A 153 -3.85 -22.32 5.69
C PRO A 153 -4.28 -21.48 6.92
N VAL A 154 -3.98 -22.01 8.11
CA VAL A 154 -4.01 -21.31 9.41
C VAL A 154 -2.58 -21.11 9.90
N TYR A 155 -2.28 -19.94 10.47
CA TYR A 155 -1.14 -19.66 11.37
C TYR A 155 -1.72 -18.89 12.57
N THR A 156 -2.08 -19.55 13.68
CA THR A 156 -1.32 -19.88 14.91
C THR A 156 -0.82 -18.71 15.75
N SER A 157 -1.40 -18.57 16.95
CA SER A 157 -0.77 -18.32 18.28
C SER A 157 -1.87 -18.05 19.30
N GLY A 158 -1.96 -18.64 20.50
CA GLY A 158 -1.21 -19.65 21.23
C GLY A 158 -2.15 -20.11 22.36
N GLY A 159 -2.10 -21.41 22.70
CA GLY A 159 -3.19 -22.09 23.40
C GLY A 159 -3.21 -21.99 24.92
N HIS A 160 -4.34 -22.39 25.49
CA HIS A 160 -4.42 -23.14 26.75
C HIS A 160 -5.44 -24.27 26.58
N MET A 161 -4.99 -25.50 26.85
CA MET A 161 -5.74 -26.74 26.80
C MET A 161 -6.70 -26.89 28.00
N THR A 162 -7.95 -27.28 27.76
CA THR A 162 -8.73 -28.13 28.67
C THR A 162 -9.74 -28.99 27.88
N GLN A 163 -9.82 -30.27 28.24
CA GLN A 163 -10.68 -31.30 27.65
C GLN A 163 -12.19 -31.08 27.97
N PRO A 164 -13.09 -31.74 27.21
CA PRO A 164 -14.54 -31.54 27.33
C PRO A 164 -15.17 -32.51 28.34
N GLY A 165 -15.96 -31.98 29.27
CA GLY A 165 -16.82 -32.79 30.13
C GLY A 165 -17.49 -32.01 31.25
N ALA A 166 -18.82 -32.15 31.32
CA ALA A 166 -19.74 -31.68 32.36
C ALA A 166 -20.21 -30.20 32.28
N SER A 167 -21.49 -30.08 31.93
CA SER A 167 -22.34 -28.90 32.02
C SER A 167 -22.28 -28.22 33.38
N ILE A 168 -21.80 -26.97 33.39
CA ILE A 168 -22.04 -25.98 34.44
C ILE A 168 -22.63 -24.74 33.75
N SER A 169 -23.74 -24.27 34.30
CA SER A 169 -24.54 -23.09 33.96
C SER A 169 -23.83 -22.01 33.13
N GLY A 170 -24.44 -21.62 32.01
CA GLY A 170 -23.93 -20.58 31.11
C GLY A 170 -23.76 -19.24 31.83
N MET A 171 -22.52 -18.74 31.89
CA MET A 171 -22.26 -17.32 32.12
C MET A 171 -22.79 -16.55 30.91
N VAL A 172 -23.99 -16.00 31.04
CA VAL A 172 -24.54 -15.08 30.05
C VAL A 172 -23.81 -13.74 30.23
N CYS A 173 -23.12 -13.29 29.17
CA CYS A 173 -22.43 -12.00 29.18
C CYS A 173 -23.47 -10.87 29.31
N PRO A 174 -23.27 -9.85 30.18
CA PRO A 174 -24.17 -8.71 30.27
C PRO A 174 -24.20 -7.92 28.96
N GLU A 175 -25.39 -7.48 28.53
CA GLU A 175 -25.59 -6.68 27.30
C GLU A 175 -25.57 -5.19 27.64
N ILE A 176 -24.82 -4.40 26.87
CA ILE A 176 -24.75 -2.95 27.05
C ILE A 176 -25.98 -2.29 26.43
N MET A 177 -26.77 -1.58 27.24
CA MET A 177 -27.85 -0.71 26.79
C MET A 177 -27.36 0.72 26.73
N TYR A 178 -27.26 1.27 25.51
CA TYR A 178 -26.93 2.69 25.32
C TYR A 178 -28.06 3.61 25.78
N SER A 179 -27.70 4.83 26.17
CA SER A 179 -28.64 5.86 26.60
C SER A 179 -29.59 6.29 25.49
N GLY A 180 -30.72 6.90 25.89
CA GLY A 180 -31.64 7.54 24.96
C GLY A 180 -31.00 8.68 24.16
N LYS A 181 -29.96 9.33 24.70
CA LYS A 181 -29.14 10.33 24.00
C LYS A 181 -28.41 9.70 22.81
N HIS A 182 -27.69 8.60 23.04
CA HIS A 182 -26.99 7.87 21.98
C HIS A 182 -27.97 7.38 20.91
N ASN A 183 -29.02 6.68 21.31
CA ASN A 183 -30.00 6.12 20.38
C ASN A 183 -30.77 7.22 19.64
N GLY A 184 -31.05 8.35 20.30
CA GLY A 184 -31.65 9.53 19.70
C GLY A 184 -30.79 10.14 18.60
N VAL A 185 -29.47 10.24 18.80
CA VAL A 185 -28.51 10.69 17.77
C VAL A 185 -28.51 9.73 16.58
N CYS A 186 -28.40 8.42 16.82
CA CYS A 186 -28.43 7.42 15.76
C CYS A 186 -29.75 7.45 14.97
N LEU A 187 -30.89 7.57 15.66
CA LEU A 187 -32.20 7.69 15.01
C LEU A 187 -32.30 8.95 14.17
N TYR A 188 -31.82 10.09 14.67
CA TYR A 188 -31.88 11.35 13.94
C TYR A 188 -30.98 11.32 12.71
N PHE A 189 -29.75 10.81 12.84
CA PHE A 189 -28.85 10.58 11.70
C PHE A 189 -29.54 9.71 10.63
N SER A 190 -30.02 8.51 10.99
CA SER A 190 -30.67 7.57 10.07
C SER A 190 -31.91 8.16 9.38
N ARG A 191 -32.60 9.11 10.03
CA ARG A 191 -33.76 9.81 9.45
C ARG A 191 -33.36 10.78 8.35
N ILE A 192 -32.33 11.59 8.58
CA ILE A 192 -31.82 12.58 7.62
C ILE A 192 -31.36 11.87 6.34
N ILE A 193 -30.56 10.82 6.48
CA ILE A 193 -29.95 10.10 5.35
C ILE A 193 -30.80 8.97 4.78
N GLY A 194 -31.89 8.57 5.46
CA GLY A 194 -32.61 7.33 5.15
C GLY A 194 -33.15 7.22 3.72
N ASN A 195 -33.47 8.35 3.08
CA ASN A 195 -33.96 8.35 1.70
C ASN A 195 -32.88 8.12 0.64
N ILE A 196 -31.61 8.37 0.99
CA ILE A 196 -30.48 8.31 0.07
C ILE A 196 -29.50 7.18 0.41
N TRP A 197 -29.52 6.67 1.65
CA TRP A 197 -28.51 5.76 2.19
C TRP A 197 -28.33 4.48 1.37
N ASP A 198 -29.42 3.77 1.11
CA ASP A 198 -29.40 2.53 0.31
C ASP A 198 -29.67 2.79 -1.19
N GLY A 199 -29.77 4.07 -1.59
CA GLY A 199 -29.96 4.45 -2.99
C GLY A 199 -28.67 4.37 -3.78
N SER A 200 -28.77 4.03 -5.07
CA SER A 200 -27.65 4.19 -6.01
C SER A 200 -27.36 5.69 -6.23
N ILE A 201 -26.09 6.04 -6.44
CA ILE A 201 -25.64 7.42 -6.70
C ILE A 201 -25.95 7.85 -8.13
N VAL A 202 -26.02 6.88 -9.04
CA VAL A 202 -26.09 7.06 -10.49
C VAL A 202 -27.39 6.50 -11.07
N VAL A 203 -27.96 7.20 -12.04
CA VAL A 203 -29.04 6.72 -12.89
C VAL A 203 -28.65 6.91 -14.35
N GLU A 204 -28.86 5.86 -15.16
CA GLU A 204 -28.70 5.94 -16.61
C GLU A 204 -29.98 6.50 -17.25
N ARG A 205 -29.85 7.57 -18.04
CA ARG A 205 -30.93 8.10 -18.89
C ARG A 205 -30.59 7.89 -20.35
N VAL A 206 -31.54 7.34 -21.10
CA VAL A 206 -31.42 7.17 -22.55
C VAL A 206 -32.06 8.35 -23.27
N PHE A 207 -31.23 9.13 -23.97
CA PHE A 207 -31.65 10.22 -24.83
C PHE A 207 -31.76 9.73 -26.28
N LYS A 208 -32.93 9.92 -26.91
CA LYS A 208 -33.11 9.65 -28.33
C LYS A 208 -32.84 10.93 -29.12
N SER A 209 -31.69 11.00 -29.79
CA SER A 209 -31.38 12.08 -30.73
C SER A 209 -31.37 11.52 -32.15
N GLY A 210 -32.52 11.55 -32.83
CA GLY A 210 -32.70 10.93 -34.15
C GLY A 210 -32.61 9.40 -34.09
N ASN A 211 -31.85 8.79 -35.02
CA ASN A 211 -31.62 7.34 -35.08
C ASN A 211 -30.53 6.82 -34.11
N ARG A 212 -29.98 7.66 -33.23
CA ARG A 212 -28.97 7.26 -32.23
C ARG A 212 -29.53 7.43 -30.82
N GLU A 213 -29.50 6.34 -30.06
CA GLU A 213 -29.75 6.35 -28.61
C GLU A 213 -28.43 6.65 -27.90
N VAL A 214 -28.40 7.70 -27.09
CA VAL A 214 -27.24 8.09 -26.28
C VAL A 214 -27.61 7.85 -24.82
N VAL A 215 -26.90 6.95 -24.15
CA VAL A 215 -27.05 6.72 -22.71
C VAL A 215 -26.15 7.71 -21.98
N ALA A 216 -26.73 8.57 -21.13
CA ALA A 216 -25.98 9.45 -20.25
C ALA A 216 -26.18 9.04 -18.80
N VAL A 217 -25.11 9.09 -18.04
CA VAL A 217 -25.08 8.84 -16.61
C VAL A 217 -25.33 10.17 -15.89
N GLU A 218 -26.35 10.20 -15.04
CA GLU A 218 -26.69 11.37 -14.24
C GLU A 218 -26.82 10.99 -12.76
N SER A 219 -26.80 12.01 -11.89
CA SER A 219 -27.04 11.78 -10.47
C SER A 219 -28.47 11.33 -10.21
N SER A 220 -28.62 10.33 -9.33
CA SER A 220 -29.92 9.84 -8.86
C SER A 220 -30.71 10.88 -8.04
N VAL A 221 -30.02 11.83 -7.41
CA VAL A 221 -30.59 12.80 -6.48
C VAL A 221 -30.32 14.23 -6.99
N PRO A 222 -31.34 15.11 -7.07
CA PRO A 222 -31.12 16.48 -7.52
C PRO A 222 -30.30 17.29 -6.49
N PRO A 223 -29.50 18.27 -6.94
CA PRO A 223 -28.58 19.03 -6.08
C PRO A 223 -29.31 19.82 -4.98
N GLN A 224 -30.56 20.25 -5.20
CA GLN A 224 -31.35 20.96 -4.18
C GLN A 224 -31.70 20.04 -2.99
N LEU A 225 -31.97 18.77 -3.26
CA LEU A 225 -32.23 17.79 -2.20
C LEU A 225 -30.94 17.47 -1.45
N LEU A 226 -29.81 17.30 -2.15
CA LEU A 226 -28.49 17.13 -1.52
C LEU A 226 -28.14 18.31 -0.59
N GLU A 227 -28.41 19.55 -1.01
CA GLU A 227 -28.16 20.74 -0.18
C GLU A 227 -29.00 20.73 1.10
N SER A 228 -30.29 20.41 1.00
CA SER A 228 -31.17 20.34 2.18
C SER A 228 -30.72 19.29 3.19
N VAL A 229 -30.39 18.09 2.72
CA VAL A 229 -29.89 16.98 3.56
C VAL A 229 -28.53 17.33 4.17
N LEU A 230 -27.63 17.94 3.39
CA LEU A 230 -26.33 18.40 3.87
C LEU A 230 -26.47 19.48 4.95
N GLN A 231 -27.40 20.42 4.79
CA GLN A 231 -27.65 21.48 5.78
C GLN A 231 -28.13 20.90 7.11
N GLU A 232 -29.08 19.97 7.09
CA GLU A 232 -29.56 19.30 8.31
C GLU A 232 -28.45 18.48 8.99
N LEU A 233 -27.65 17.75 8.19
CA LEU A 233 -26.56 16.95 8.71
C LEU A 233 -25.42 17.81 9.29
N LYS A 234 -25.13 18.96 8.68
CA LYS A 234 -24.19 19.96 9.24
C LYS A 234 -24.67 20.50 10.58
N GLY A 235 -25.98 20.72 10.75
CA GLY A 235 -26.55 21.10 12.05
C GLY A 235 -26.30 20.03 13.11
N LEU A 236 -26.49 18.75 12.77
CA LEU A 236 -26.16 17.63 13.67
C LEU A 236 -24.65 17.55 13.95
N GLN A 237 -23.81 17.76 12.94
CA GLN A 237 -22.36 17.79 13.11
C GLN A 237 -21.94 18.90 14.09
N GLU A 238 -22.44 20.12 13.92
CA GLU A 238 -22.15 21.24 14.83
C GLU A 238 -22.61 20.94 16.25
N PHE A 239 -23.81 20.36 16.41
CA PHE A 239 -24.31 19.92 17.71
C PHE A 239 -23.36 18.91 18.37
N LEU A 240 -22.90 17.89 17.65
CA LEU A 240 -21.98 16.88 18.17
C LEU A 240 -20.61 17.47 18.51
N ASP A 241 -20.09 18.36 17.66
CA ASP A 241 -18.78 19.00 17.87
C ASP A 241 -18.81 19.90 19.11
N ARG A 242 -19.85 20.74 19.26
CA ARG A 242 -20.03 21.63 20.41
C ARG A 242 -20.29 20.90 21.73
N ASN A 243 -20.97 19.75 21.66
CA ASN A 243 -21.37 19.00 22.85
C ASN A 243 -20.53 17.72 23.10
N SER A 244 -19.45 17.53 22.36
CA SER A 244 -18.50 16.43 22.53
C SER A 244 -17.95 16.33 23.96
N HIS A 245 -17.81 17.47 24.64
CA HIS A 245 -17.43 17.54 26.06
C HIS A 245 -18.57 17.15 27.03
N PHE A 246 -19.82 17.48 26.70
CA PHE A 246 -21.00 17.20 27.56
C PHE A 246 -21.40 15.73 27.57
N ALA A 247 -21.11 14.99 26.50
CA ALA A 247 -21.16 13.52 26.51
C ALA A 247 -20.26 12.91 27.62
N THR A 248 -19.28 13.66 28.13
CA THR A 248 -18.36 13.25 29.20
C THR A 248 -18.77 13.74 30.59
N ILE A 249 -19.56 14.82 30.70
CA ILE A 249 -19.84 15.54 31.98
C ILE A 249 -21.19 15.17 32.60
N GLY A 250 -22.03 14.39 31.92
CA GLY A 250 -23.32 13.93 32.46
C GLY A 250 -23.26 13.18 33.80
N SER A 251 -22.06 12.78 34.27
CA SER A 251 -21.87 11.97 35.48
C SER A 251 -21.12 12.66 36.63
N LEU A 252 -20.96 13.99 36.64
CA LEU A 252 -20.22 14.69 37.72
C LEU A 252 -21.07 15.73 38.46
N ARG A 253 -22.06 15.25 39.23
CA ARG A 253 -22.50 15.95 40.44
C ARG A 253 -21.53 15.66 41.62
N ASN A 254 -20.23 15.91 41.41
CA ASN A 254 -19.21 16.17 42.45
C ASN A 254 -17.84 16.50 41.81
N PRO A 255 -17.30 17.73 41.97
CA PRO A 255 -16.10 18.19 41.27
C PRO A 255 -14.81 17.90 42.06
N SER A 256 -14.58 16.66 42.43
CA SER A 256 -13.29 16.28 43.04
C SER A 256 -12.84 14.94 42.49
N PHE A 257 -11.67 14.97 41.84
CA PHE A 257 -10.92 13.89 41.21
C PHE A 257 -11.33 13.53 39.77
N ILE A 258 -10.45 13.82 38.80
CA ILE A 258 -9.63 12.81 38.07
C ILE A 258 -8.85 13.49 36.92
N ASN A 259 -7.52 13.30 36.92
CA ASN A 259 -6.63 13.45 35.77
C ASN A 259 -6.60 12.12 34.97
N PRO A 260 -6.49 12.13 33.63
CA PRO A 260 -6.58 10.90 32.81
C PRO A 260 -5.43 9.90 33.00
N ALA A 261 -4.30 10.30 33.61
CA ALA A 261 -3.10 9.48 33.68
C ALA A 261 -3.11 8.41 34.79
N THR A 262 -3.99 8.51 35.80
CA THR A 262 -3.96 7.64 36.99
C THR A 262 -4.86 6.40 36.91
N LEU A 263 -5.69 6.25 35.88
CA LEU A 263 -6.55 5.06 35.73
C LEU A 263 -5.82 3.85 35.15
N GLN A 264 -4.83 4.06 34.27
CA GLN A 264 -4.08 2.95 33.66
C GLN A 264 -3.25 2.15 34.68
N GLN A 265 -2.80 2.81 35.77
CA GLN A 265 -1.87 2.21 36.74
C GLN A 265 -2.56 1.39 37.83
N ARG A 266 -3.89 1.46 37.98
CA ARG A 266 -4.66 0.60 38.90
C ARG A 266 -5.14 -0.72 38.27
N LEU A 267 -4.94 -0.92 36.97
CA LEU A 267 -5.36 -2.15 36.27
C LEU A 267 -4.51 -3.40 36.60
N LEU A 268 -3.32 -3.25 37.21
CA LEU A 268 -2.38 -4.35 37.45
C LEU A 268 -2.24 -4.79 38.92
N GLY A 269 -2.98 -4.18 39.85
CA GLY A 269 -2.73 -4.33 41.28
C GLY A 269 -3.91 -4.82 42.11
N VAL A 270 -4.61 -5.88 41.71
CA VAL A 270 -5.58 -6.54 42.62
C VAL A 270 -5.61 -8.06 42.39
N MET A 271 -4.48 -8.72 42.66
CA MET A 271 -4.39 -10.18 42.81
C MET A 271 -4.27 -10.57 44.29
N GLN A 272 -5.07 -9.94 45.15
CA GLN A 272 -5.19 -10.32 46.56
C GLN A 272 -6.60 -10.02 47.03
N TYR A 273 -7.45 -11.04 47.06
CA TYR A 273 -8.75 -10.98 47.73
C TYR A 273 -8.77 -12.00 48.85
N GLU A 274 -8.61 -11.51 50.07
CA GLU A 274 -9.16 -12.13 51.26
C GLU A 274 -10.68 -11.90 51.31
N ILE A 275 -11.37 -12.86 51.89
CA ILE A 275 -12.83 -12.99 51.97
C ILE A 275 -13.37 -11.99 53.00
N GLY A 276 -14.07 -10.95 52.55
CA GLY A 276 -14.74 -9.98 53.43
C GLY A 276 -15.84 -9.14 52.75
N SER A 277 -17.09 -9.32 53.19
CA SER A 277 -18.31 -8.54 52.88
C SER A 277 -18.84 -8.57 51.43
N SER A 278 -19.83 -9.44 51.18
CA SER A 278 -20.53 -9.61 49.89
C SER A 278 -21.18 -8.33 49.35
N GLN A 279 -21.58 -7.38 50.20
CA GLN A 279 -22.21 -6.12 49.77
C GLN A 279 -21.22 -5.09 49.18
N GLN A 280 -20.00 -4.99 49.70
CA GLN A 280 -19.00 -4.07 49.16
C GLN A 280 -18.47 -4.57 47.81
N MET A 281 -18.26 -5.88 47.69
CA MET A 281 -17.88 -6.54 46.44
C MET A 281 -18.93 -6.34 45.35
N GLN A 282 -20.22 -6.42 45.69
CA GLN A 282 -21.32 -6.23 44.73
C GLN A 282 -21.44 -4.77 44.25
N GLN A 283 -21.22 -3.78 45.13
CA GLN A 283 -21.20 -2.37 44.74
C GLN A 283 -20.02 -2.02 43.84
N GLU A 284 -18.84 -2.59 44.09
CA GLU A 284 -17.66 -2.33 43.25
C GLU A 284 -17.78 -2.97 41.87
N ILE A 285 -18.36 -4.18 41.79
CA ILE A 285 -18.71 -4.83 40.53
C ILE A 285 -19.74 -3.98 39.74
N GLN A 286 -20.76 -3.46 40.40
CA GLN A 286 -21.77 -2.60 39.75
C GLN A 286 -21.18 -1.28 39.25
N ARG A 287 -20.22 -0.68 39.97
CA ARG A 287 -19.47 0.50 39.50
C ARG A 287 -18.61 0.19 38.28
N LYS A 288 -17.94 -0.97 38.26
CA LYS A 288 -17.14 -1.41 37.10
C LYS A 288 -18.03 -1.56 35.85
N PHE A 289 -19.16 -2.25 35.98
CA PHE A 289 -20.12 -2.43 34.88
C PHE A 289 -20.71 -1.12 34.37
N HIS A 290 -21.01 -0.18 35.27
CA HIS A 290 -21.48 1.15 34.88
C HIS A 290 -20.41 1.94 34.12
N ALA A 291 -19.16 1.92 34.60
CA ALA A 291 -18.05 2.57 33.92
C ALA A 291 -17.77 1.96 32.53
N GLU A 292 -17.90 0.65 32.40
CA GLU A 292 -17.75 -0.05 31.12
C GLU A 292 -18.85 0.33 30.12
N ALA A 293 -20.11 0.38 30.56
CA ALA A 293 -21.22 0.84 29.71
C ALA A 293 -21.02 2.29 29.24
N GLN A 294 -20.57 3.18 30.12
CA GLN A 294 -20.26 4.57 29.77
C GLN A 294 -19.08 4.68 28.78
N LEU A 295 -18.03 3.88 28.97
CA LEU A 295 -16.89 3.85 28.07
C LEU A 295 -17.28 3.36 26.67
N SER A 296 -18.10 2.31 26.61
CA SER A 296 -18.64 1.80 25.35
C SER A 296 -19.54 2.83 24.64
N GLU A 297 -20.43 3.50 25.38
CA GLU A 297 -21.25 4.59 24.82
C GLU A 297 -20.38 5.71 24.26
N LYS A 298 -19.32 6.10 24.96
CA LYS A 298 -18.38 7.11 24.49
C LYS A 298 -17.70 6.69 23.18
N ALA A 299 -17.22 5.45 23.08
CA ALA A 299 -16.60 4.94 21.86
C ALA A 299 -17.59 4.90 20.68
N SER A 300 -18.83 4.49 20.94
CA SER A 300 -19.89 4.50 19.93
C SER A 300 -20.26 5.91 19.48
N LEU A 301 -20.38 6.87 20.41
CA LEU A 301 -20.64 8.29 20.12
C LEU A 301 -19.51 8.93 19.29
N GLN A 302 -18.26 8.57 19.54
CA GLN A 302 -17.13 9.01 18.72
C GLN A 302 -17.20 8.42 17.31
N SER A 303 -17.62 7.15 17.19
CA SER A 303 -17.77 6.47 15.90
C SER A 303 -18.89 7.09 15.06
N ILE A 304 -20.05 7.40 15.65
CA ILE A 304 -21.15 8.09 14.93
C ILE A 304 -20.75 9.53 14.58
N GLN A 305 -20.00 10.24 15.43
CA GLN A 305 -19.48 11.58 15.10
C GLN A 305 -18.55 11.53 13.88
N GLN A 306 -17.65 10.54 13.81
CA GLN A 306 -16.82 10.33 12.62
C GLN A 306 -17.65 9.97 11.39
N LEU A 307 -18.68 9.13 11.54
CA LEU A 307 -19.58 8.77 10.45
C LEU A 307 -20.33 9.99 9.91
N VAL A 308 -20.88 10.83 10.79
CA VAL A 308 -21.55 12.08 10.41
C VAL A 308 -20.60 12.97 9.62
N ARG A 309 -19.36 13.17 10.10
CA ARG A 309 -18.35 13.97 9.40
C ARG A 309 -18.03 13.42 8.02
N LYS A 310 -17.79 12.11 7.89
CA LYS A 310 -17.56 11.46 6.58
C LYS A 310 -18.76 11.59 5.65
N THR A 311 -19.97 11.43 6.18
CA THR A 311 -21.21 11.53 5.41
C THR A 311 -21.45 12.95 4.91
N CYS A 312 -21.20 13.98 5.73
CA CYS A 312 -21.23 15.38 5.31
C CYS A 312 -20.28 15.63 4.14
N GLN A 313 -19.05 15.13 4.23
CA GLN A 313 -18.04 15.34 3.19
C GLN A 313 -18.38 14.61 1.89
N ALA A 314 -18.88 13.38 1.97
CA ALA A 314 -19.32 12.63 0.80
C ALA A 314 -20.54 13.30 0.12
N LEU A 315 -21.51 13.81 0.89
CA LEU A 315 -22.64 14.56 0.33
C LEU A 315 -22.20 15.87 -0.33
N ALA A 316 -21.26 16.58 0.30
CA ALA A 316 -20.78 17.84 -0.24
C ALA A 316 -19.92 17.62 -1.49
N LEU A 317 -19.13 16.54 -1.55
CA LEU A 317 -18.46 16.10 -2.78
C LEU A 317 -19.49 15.75 -3.86
N TRP A 318 -20.52 14.96 -3.52
CA TRP A 318 -21.57 14.60 -4.48
C TRP A 318 -22.28 15.84 -5.04
N LYS A 319 -22.64 16.78 -4.17
CA LYS A 319 -23.20 18.08 -4.59
C LYS A 319 -22.25 18.82 -5.53
N LEU A 320 -20.96 18.90 -5.20
CA LEU A 320 -19.95 19.56 -6.01
C LEU A 320 -19.84 18.92 -7.41
N LEU A 321 -19.85 17.59 -7.50
CA LEU A 321 -19.86 16.88 -8.79
C LEU A 321 -21.09 17.23 -9.63
N CYS A 322 -22.26 17.43 -9.00
CA CYS A 322 -23.46 17.89 -9.68
C CYS A 322 -23.34 19.33 -10.22
N GLU A 323 -22.60 20.21 -9.56
CA GLU A 323 -22.35 21.59 -9.99
C GLU A 323 -21.37 21.66 -11.18
N HIS A 324 -20.43 20.71 -11.27
CA HIS A 324 -19.37 20.66 -12.29
C HIS A 324 -19.63 19.68 -13.46
N GLN A 325 -20.89 19.46 -13.84
CA GLN A 325 -21.28 18.57 -14.95
C GLN A 325 -20.95 17.08 -14.68
N PHE A 326 -21.67 16.49 -13.74
CA PHE A 326 -21.54 15.10 -13.29
C PHE A 326 -21.34 14.07 -14.41
N ASN A 327 -22.08 14.19 -15.51
CA ASN A 327 -22.04 13.27 -16.64
C ASN A 327 -20.68 13.26 -17.36
N VAL A 328 -20.00 14.40 -17.47
CA VAL A 328 -18.68 14.50 -18.09
C VAL A 328 -17.62 13.87 -17.19
N ILE A 329 -17.70 14.15 -15.88
CA ILE A 329 -16.76 13.63 -14.89
C ILE A 329 -16.82 12.10 -14.82
N VAL A 330 -18.03 11.52 -14.80
CA VAL A 330 -18.19 10.06 -14.83
C VAL A 330 -17.73 9.48 -16.16
N GLY A 331 -17.90 10.22 -17.27
CA GLY A 331 -17.40 9.82 -18.58
C GLY A 331 -15.87 9.67 -18.66
N GLU A 332 -15.12 10.43 -17.87
CA GLU A 332 -13.64 10.34 -17.80
C GLU A 332 -13.12 9.20 -16.93
N LEU A 333 -13.97 8.69 -16.05
CA LEU A 333 -13.60 7.62 -15.13
C LEU A 333 -13.28 6.33 -15.91
N PRO A 334 -12.28 5.51 -15.50
CA PRO A 334 -12.02 4.23 -16.16
C PRO A 334 -13.26 3.33 -16.15
N LYS A 335 -13.46 2.53 -17.20
CA LYS A 335 -14.67 1.70 -17.38
C LYS A 335 -14.97 0.78 -16.18
N GLU A 336 -13.94 0.24 -15.54
CA GLU A 336 -14.08 -0.59 -14.34
C GLU A 336 -14.75 0.18 -13.19
N PHE A 337 -14.27 1.41 -12.92
CA PHE A 337 -14.84 2.29 -11.91
C PHE A 337 -16.20 2.86 -12.32
N GLN A 338 -16.47 3.04 -13.61
CA GLN A 338 -17.81 3.43 -14.10
C GLN A 338 -18.85 2.35 -13.78
N GLU A 339 -18.55 1.08 -14.08
CA GLU A 339 -19.46 -0.02 -13.77
C GLU A 339 -19.60 -0.23 -12.26
N HIS A 340 -18.51 -0.09 -11.50
CA HIS A 340 -18.56 -0.13 -10.03
C HIS A 340 -19.47 0.98 -9.47
N LEU A 341 -19.33 2.22 -9.94
CA LEU A 341 -20.16 3.36 -9.51
C LEU A 341 -21.67 3.15 -9.74
N LYS A 342 -22.07 2.38 -10.76
CA LYS A 342 -23.50 2.10 -11.04
C LYS A 342 -24.13 1.21 -9.98
N ILE A 343 -23.38 0.22 -9.48
CA ILE A 343 -23.86 -0.74 -8.49
C ILE A 343 -23.64 -0.28 -7.04
N THR A 344 -22.76 0.70 -6.82
CA THR A 344 -22.46 1.26 -5.50
C THR A 344 -23.63 2.07 -4.94
N THR A 345 -24.02 1.76 -3.71
CA THR A 345 -24.96 2.56 -2.93
C THR A 345 -24.24 3.73 -2.24
N PHE A 346 -24.97 4.78 -1.85
CA PHE A 346 -24.37 5.88 -1.10
C PHE A 346 -23.73 5.40 0.22
N ARG A 347 -24.34 4.43 0.90
CA ARG A 347 -23.79 3.76 2.08
C ARG A 347 -22.40 3.17 1.82
N ASP A 348 -22.24 2.42 0.73
CA ASP A 348 -20.99 1.74 0.41
C ASP A 348 -19.89 2.74 0.05
N LEU A 349 -20.24 3.82 -0.66
CA LEU A 349 -19.32 4.93 -0.94
C LEU A 349 -18.75 5.55 0.35
N VAL A 350 -19.60 5.79 1.36
CA VAL A 350 -19.19 6.43 2.63
C VAL A 350 -18.33 5.51 3.51
N ILE A 351 -18.64 4.20 3.54
CA ILE A 351 -18.05 3.27 4.50
C ILE A 351 -16.86 2.50 3.92
N ARG A 352 -16.95 2.06 2.66
CA ARG A 352 -16.04 1.04 2.08
C ARG A 352 -15.17 1.62 0.97
N ASP A 353 -15.74 2.40 0.06
CA ASP A 353 -15.09 2.68 -1.24
C ASP A 353 -14.29 4.00 -1.25
N LYS A 354 -13.18 4.01 -0.49
CA LYS A 354 -12.21 5.13 -0.54
C LYS A 354 -11.57 5.28 -1.92
N GLU A 355 -11.25 4.17 -2.57
CA GLU A 355 -10.60 4.17 -3.90
C GLU A 355 -11.52 4.78 -4.96
N LEU A 356 -12.80 4.42 -4.97
CA LEU A 356 -13.79 5.00 -5.88
C LEU A 356 -13.93 6.51 -5.65
N THR A 357 -14.01 6.94 -4.40
CA THR A 357 -14.09 8.37 -4.05
C THR A 357 -12.86 9.13 -4.54
N GLY A 358 -11.66 8.57 -4.33
CA GLY A 358 -10.41 9.13 -4.85
C GLY A 358 -10.36 9.18 -6.39
N ALA A 359 -10.84 8.13 -7.07
CA ALA A 359 -10.89 8.08 -8.53
C ALA A 359 -11.87 9.11 -9.12
N VAL A 360 -13.00 9.35 -8.46
CA VAL A 360 -13.97 10.39 -8.86
C VAL A 360 -13.39 11.79 -8.66
N ILE A 361 -12.72 12.06 -7.53
CA ILE A 361 -12.01 13.32 -7.30
C ILE A 361 -10.91 13.54 -8.35
N ALA A 362 -10.11 12.51 -8.62
CA ALA A 362 -9.07 12.56 -9.65
C ALA A 362 -9.67 12.84 -11.04
N SER A 363 -10.82 12.24 -11.38
CA SER A 363 -11.52 12.47 -12.64
C SER A 363 -12.03 13.92 -12.76
N LEU A 364 -12.57 14.48 -11.68
CA LEU A 364 -12.97 15.90 -11.62
C LEU A 364 -11.77 16.82 -11.89
N ILE A 365 -10.64 16.57 -11.22
CA ILE A 365 -9.42 17.37 -11.40
C ILE A 365 -8.87 17.22 -12.83
N ASN A 366 -8.86 16.00 -13.37
CA ASN A 366 -8.41 15.74 -14.73
C ASN A 366 -9.29 16.45 -15.79
N CYS A 367 -10.60 16.60 -15.54
CA CYS A 367 -11.46 17.42 -16.41
C CYS A 367 -10.98 18.87 -16.45
N TYR A 368 -10.67 19.46 -15.29
CA TYR A 368 -10.13 20.83 -15.19
C TYR A 368 -8.77 20.98 -15.88
N ILE A 369 -7.88 20.00 -15.73
CA ILE A 369 -6.56 19.98 -16.39
C ILE A 369 -6.73 19.94 -17.92
N ARG A 370 -7.66 19.10 -18.40
CA ARG A 370 -7.95 19.00 -19.83
C ARG A 370 -8.50 20.29 -20.41
N ASP A 371 -9.36 20.98 -19.68
CA ASP A 371 -9.95 22.26 -20.10
C ASP A 371 -8.97 23.44 -19.95
N HIS A 372 -7.73 23.18 -19.54
CA HIS A 372 -6.66 24.16 -19.30
C HIS A 372 -7.03 25.23 -18.26
N ALA A 373 -7.98 24.92 -17.38
CA ALA A 373 -8.33 25.75 -16.25
C ALA A 373 -7.32 25.55 -15.11
N ALA A 374 -7.06 26.61 -14.33
CA ALA A 374 -6.21 26.50 -13.15
C ALA A 374 -6.89 25.61 -12.10
N VAL A 375 -6.14 24.64 -11.55
CA VAL A 375 -6.68 23.66 -10.59
C VAL A 375 -6.78 24.25 -9.17
N ASP A 376 -6.09 25.37 -8.90
CA ASP A 376 -6.00 25.98 -7.56
C ASP A 376 -7.37 26.28 -6.94
N GLY A 377 -8.31 26.80 -7.73
CA GLY A 377 -9.66 27.14 -7.26
C GLY A 377 -10.46 25.91 -6.83
N ILE A 378 -10.44 24.85 -7.65
CA ILE A 378 -11.17 23.61 -7.34
C ILE A 378 -10.48 22.82 -6.23
N SER A 379 -9.14 22.79 -6.19
CA SER A 379 -8.38 22.15 -5.11
C SER A 379 -8.61 22.82 -3.76
N SER A 380 -8.61 24.16 -3.68
CA SER A 380 -8.95 24.87 -2.44
C SER A 380 -10.39 24.56 -2.00
N HIS A 381 -11.32 24.52 -2.95
CA HIS A 381 -12.71 24.21 -2.65
C HIS A 381 -12.91 22.77 -2.15
N LEU A 382 -12.20 21.80 -2.74
CA LEU A 382 -12.18 20.41 -2.29
C LEU A 382 -11.57 20.26 -0.89
N GLN A 383 -10.50 21.01 -0.59
CA GLN A 383 -9.90 21.02 0.75
C GLN A 383 -10.85 21.58 1.81
N ASP A 384 -11.59 22.64 1.49
CA ASP A 384 -12.55 23.26 2.40
C ASP A 384 -13.77 22.36 2.65
N ILE A 385 -14.23 21.67 1.60
CA ILE A 385 -15.46 20.85 1.66
C ILE A 385 -15.19 19.45 2.22
N CYS A 386 -14.13 18.78 1.78
CA CYS A 386 -13.88 17.38 2.07
C CYS A 386 -12.42 17.07 2.47
N PRO A 387 -11.92 17.63 3.59
CA PRO A 387 -10.53 17.46 4.03
C PRO A 387 -10.15 16.03 4.44
N LEU A 388 -11.12 15.15 4.74
CA LEU A 388 -10.86 13.73 5.02
C LEU A 388 -10.73 12.89 3.75
N LEU A 389 -11.23 13.40 2.62
CA LEU A 389 -11.20 12.72 1.32
C LEU A 389 -10.14 13.31 0.40
N TYR A 390 -9.83 14.60 0.54
CA TYR A 390 -8.84 15.32 -0.25
C TYR A 390 -7.92 16.12 0.68
N SER A 391 -6.70 15.61 0.83
CA SER A 391 -5.70 16.16 1.74
C SER A 391 -4.90 17.32 1.14
N THR A 392 -4.09 17.97 1.96
CA THR A 392 -3.11 18.96 1.49
C THR A 392 -2.11 18.33 0.50
N ASP A 393 -1.73 17.08 0.75
CA ASP A 393 -0.78 16.35 -0.09
C ASP A 393 -1.40 16.03 -1.47
N ASP A 394 -2.69 15.70 -1.50
CA ASP A 394 -3.43 15.48 -2.76
C ASP A 394 -3.53 16.77 -3.61
N ALA A 395 -3.66 17.93 -2.98
CA ALA A 395 -3.66 19.21 -3.68
C ALA A 395 -2.31 19.58 -4.25
N ILE A 396 -1.22 19.35 -3.50
CA ILE A 396 0.14 19.53 -4.02
C ILE A 396 0.36 18.58 -5.21
N CYS A 397 -0.08 17.32 -5.10
CA CYS A 397 0.00 16.34 -6.18
C CYS A 397 -0.80 16.78 -7.42
N SER A 398 -2.01 17.31 -7.21
CA SER A 398 -2.88 17.81 -8.28
C SER A 398 -2.26 19.02 -8.99
N LYS A 399 -1.64 19.94 -8.23
CA LYS A 399 -0.95 21.10 -8.77
C LYS A 399 0.28 20.71 -9.58
N ALA A 400 1.07 19.77 -9.06
CA ALA A 400 2.23 19.25 -9.76
C ALA A 400 1.83 18.55 -11.08
N ASN A 401 0.75 17.75 -11.05
CA ASN A 401 0.17 17.13 -12.24
C ASN A 401 -0.34 18.17 -13.25
N GLU A 402 -1.00 19.24 -12.81
CA GLU A 402 -1.42 20.36 -13.69
C GLU A 402 -0.22 20.94 -14.45
N LEU A 403 0.84 21.30 -13.72
CA LEU A 403 2.06 21.87 -14.31
C LEU A 403 2.72 20.91 -15.30
N LEU A 404 2.80 19.61 -14.95
CA LEU A 404 3.35 18.57 -15.83
C LEU A 404 2.52 18.43 -17.11
N GLN A 405 1.19 18.30 -17.02
CA GLN A 405 0.34 18.12 -18.19
C GLN A 405 0.33 19.38 -19.05
N ARG A 406 0.29 20.56 -18.45
CA ARG A 406 0.35 21.84 -19.17
C ARG A 406 1.68 22.02 -19.89
N SER A 407 2.80 21.54 -19.33
CA SER A 407 4.12 21.57 -19.99
C SER A 407 4.18 20.81 -21.32
N ARG A 408 3.27 19.84 -21.55
CA ARG A 408 3.19 19.08 -22.82
C ARG A 408 2.71 19.93 -23.99
N GLN A 409 1.93 20.96 -23.70
CA GLN A 409 1.30 21.82 -24.70
C GLN A 409 2.16 23.05 -25.01
N VAL A 410 3.11 23.39 -24.13
CA VAL A 410 4.01 24.54 -24.30
C VAL A 410 5.06 24.22 -25.37
N GLN A 411 5.11 25.05 -26.40
CA GLN A 411 6.07 24.92 -27.52
C GLN A 411 7.45 25.51 -27.17
N ASN A 412 7.50 26.54 -26.31
CA ASN A 412 8.74 27.19 -25.92
C ASN A 412 9.55 26.31 -24.96
N LYS A 413 10.75 25.90 -25.36
CA LYS A 413 11.63 25.02 -24.58
C LYS A 413 11.98 25.59 -23.20
N SER A 414 12.25 26.90 -23.11
CA SER A 414 12.65 27.53 -21.84
C SER A 414 11.50 27.60 -20.83
N GLU A 415 10.31 27.97 -21.29
CA GLU A 415 9.11 27.99 -20.44
C GLU A 415 8.69 26.58 -20.03
N LYS A 416 8.77 25.61 -20.95
CA LYS A 416 8.53 24.21 -20.66
C LYS A 416 9.47 23.70 -19.55
N GLU A 417 10.76 24.00 -19.64
CA GLU A 417 11.75 23.63 -18.61
C GLU A 417 11.45 24.30 -17.26
N LYS A 418 11.06 25.57 -17.26
CA LYS A 418 10.67 26.28 -16.04
C LYS A 418 9.46 25.62 -15.36
N MET A 419 8.42 25.30 -16.12
CA MET A 419 7.21 24.64 -15.60
C MET A 419 7.51 23.24 -15.06
N LEU A 420 8.36 22.47 -15.75
CA LEU A 420 8.79 21.15 -15.29
C LEU A 420 9.59 21.22 -13.99
N ARG A 421 10.46 22.22 -13.83
CA ARG A 421 11.17 22.46 -12.56
C ARG A 421 10.25 22.90 -11.44
N GLU A 422 9.21 23.68 -11.72
CA GLU A 422 8.19 24.03 -10.72
C GLU A 422 7.37 22.79 -10.30
N SER A 423 6.94 21.97 -11.27
CA SER A 423 6.31 20.67 -11.01
C SER A 423 7.17 19.78 -10.12
N LEU A 424 8.47 19.68 -10.42
CA LEU A 424 9.42 18.89 -9.64
C LEU A 424 9.49 19.36 -8.18
N LYS A 425 9.56 20.67 -7.94
CA LYS A 425 9.58 21.23 -6.58
C LYS A 425 8.33 20.90 -5.79
N GLU A 426 7.16 20.89 -6.43
CA GLU A 426 5.91 20.50 -5.77
C GLU A 426 5.92 19.00 -5.42
N TYR A 427 6.30 18.11 -6.34
CA TYR A 427 6.42 16.67 -6.01
C TYR A 427 7.47 16.37 -4.94
N GLN A 428 8.57 17.13 -4.91
CA GLN A 428 9.59 16.99 -3.87
C GLN A 428 9.03 17.26 -2.48
N LYS A 429 7.99 18.09 -2.30
CA LYS A 429 7.37 18.33 -0.99
C LYS A 429 6.70 17.06 -0.44
N ILE A 430 6.04 16.29 -1.30
CA ILE A 430 5.20 15.12 -0.98
C ILE A 430 5.83 13.77 -1.36
N SER A 431 7.15 13.70 -1.53
CA SER A 431 7.85 12.56 -2.14
C SER A 431 7.68 11.19 -1.44
N THR A 432 7.16 11.13 -0.22
CA THR A 432 6.89 9.88 0.50
C THR A 432 5.57 9.22 0.11
N GLN A 433 4.55 10.02 -0.23
CA GLN A 433 3.19 9.56 -0.51
C GLN A 433 2.89 9.46 -2.02
N VAL A 434 3.77 9.99 -2.86
CA VAL A 434 3.59 9.99 -4.32
C VAL A 434 3.86 8.61 -4.93
N ASP A 435 3.04 8.24 -5.90
CA ASP A 435 3.33 7.14 -6.83
C ASP A 435 4.48 7.56 -7.78
N LEU A 436 5.71 7.30 -7.33
CA LEU A 436 6.93 7.65 -8.03
C LEU A 436 6.98 7.00 -9.43
N ALA A 437 6.50 5.76 -9.57
CA ALA A 437 6.59 5.03 -10.83
C ALA A 437 5.77 5.71 -11.93
N ASN A 438 4.52 6.08 -11.65
CA ASN A 438 3.67 6.77 -12.61
C ASN A 438 4.21 8.17 -12.94
N VAL A 439 4.64 8.95 -11.93
CA VAL A 439 5.20 10.30 -12.17
C VAL A 439 6.48 10.22 -13.02
N CYS A 440 7.36 9.24 -12.76
CA CYS A 440 8.54 9.01 -13.59
C CYS A 440 8.17 8.68 -15.04
N VAL A 441 7.16 7.85 -15.29
CA VAL A 441 6.64 7.57 -16.64
C VAL A 441 6.17 8.88 -17.31
N GLN A 442 5.43 9.72 -16.60
CA GLN A 442 4.94 10.99 -17.14
C GLN A 442 6.09 11.96 -17.46
N TYR A 443 7.14 12.01 -16.64
CA TYR A 443 8.35 12.80 -16.90
C TYR A 443 9.17 12.28 -18.08
N ARG A 444 9.25 10.95 -18.26
CA ARG A 444 9.87 10.35 -19.45
C ARG A 444 9.18 10.81 -20.73
N GLN A 445 7.84 10.83 -20.75
CA GLN A 445 7.05 11.27 -21.91
C GLN A 445 7.33 12.73 -22.33
N VAL A 446 7.66 13.60 -21.37
CA VAL A 446 8.03 15.01 -21.64
C VAL A 446 9.54 15.21 -21.85
N ARG A 447 10.33 14.12 -21.84
CA ARG A 447 11.80 14.10 -21.97
C ARG A 447 12.52 14.85 -20.84
N PHE A 448 11.96 14.85 -19.63
CA PHE A 448 12.54 15.50 -18.45
C PHE A 448 13.23 14.50 -17.52
N TYR A 449 14.41 14.02 -17.95
CA TYR A 449 15.17 12.99 -17.22
C TYR A 449 15.84 13.50 -15.95
N GLU A 450 16.18 14.79 -15.89
CA GLU A 450 16.73 15.44 -14.68
C GLU A 450 15.76 15.29 -13.50
N GLY A 451 14.47 15.56 -13.73
CA GLY A 451 13.44 15.39 -12.70
C GLY A 451 13.24 13.96 -12.23
N VAL A 452 13.45 12.95 -13.11
CA VAL A 452 13.35 11.54 -12.71
C VAL A 452 14.45 11.19 -11.71
N VAL A 453 15.68 11.61 -11.98
CA VAL A 453 16.83 11.36 -11.09
C VAL A 453 16.65 12.11 -9.77
N GLU A 454 16.40 13.43 -9.83
CA GLU A 454 16.28 14.26 -8.63
C GLU A 454 15.10 13.86 -7.74
N LEU A 455 13.92 13.58 -8.32
CA LEU A 455 12.75 13.17 -7.56
C LEU A 455 12.98 11.82 -6.88
N SER A 456 13.54 10.85 -7.60
CA SER A 456 13.77 9.51 -7.06
C SER A 456 14.82 9.50 -5.95
N LEU A 457 15.89 10.29 -6.09
CA LEU A 457 16.89 10.46 -5.03
C LEU A 457 16.32 11.18 -3.81
N THR A 458 15.55 12.25 -4.02
CA THR A 458 14.87 12.97 -2.93
C THR A 458 13.85 12.07 -2.21
N ALA A 459 13.12 11.23 -2.95
CA ALA A 459 12.18 10.27 -2.38
C ALA A 459 12.91 9.20 -1.55
N ALA A 460 14.04 8.69 -2.03
CA ALA A 460 14.85 7.72 -1.29
C ALA A 460 15.39 8.31 0.04
N GLU A 461 15.92 9.55 0.00
CA GLU A 461 16.42 10.25 1.20
C GLU A 461 15.30 10.52 2.21
N LYS A 462 14.11 10.94 1.76
CA LYS A 462 12.99 11.22 2.65
C LYS A 462 12.31 9.99 3.24
N LYS A 463 12.37 8.83 2.54
CA LYS A 463 11.89 7.55 3.08
C LYS A 463 12.84 6.98 4.14
N ASP A 464 14.14 7.22 3.98
CA ASP A 464 15.18 6.78 4.94
C ASP A 464 16.07 7.95 5.41
N PRO A 465 15.53 8.89 6.20
CA PRO A 465 16.29 10.06 6.67
C PRO A 465 17.36 9.70 7.71
N GLN A 466 17.25 8.52 8.35
CA GLN A 466 18.19 8.03 9.36
C GLN A 466 19.31 7.17 8.75
N GLY A 467 19.23 6.82 7.47
CA GLY A 467 20.22 5.98 6.80
C GLY A 467 20.21 4.52 7.29
N LEU A 468 19.07 4.01 7.76
CA LEU A 468 18.91 2.64 8.23
C LEU A 468 19.21 1.64 7.12
N GLY A 469 18.83 1.94 5.88
CA GLY A 469 19.14 1.08 4.74
C GLY A 469 20.64 0.97 4.47
N LEU A 470 21.40 2.05 4.69
CA LEU A 470 22.86 2.05 4.54
C LEU A 470 23.53 1.25 5.65
N HIS A 471 23.03 1.38 6.89
CA HIS A 471 23.51 0.61 8.03
C HIS A 471 23.30 -0.90 7.82
N TYR A 472 22.09 -1.28 7.38
CA TYR A 472 21.75 -2.65 7.01
C TYR A 472 22.72 -3.23 5.96
N TYR A 473 22.97 -2.47 4.90
CA TYR A 473 23.91 -2.87 3.85
C TYR A 473 25.34 -3.04 4.38
N LYS A 474 25.85 -2.09 5.18
CA LYS A 474 27.23 -2.16 5.73
C LYS A 474 27.45 -3.33 6.69
N ASN A 475 26.40 -3.78 7.37
CA ASN A 475 26.45 -4.91 8.30
C ASN A 475 26.28 -6.29 7.65
N HIS A 476 26.43 -6.38 6.32
CA HIS A 476 26.30 -7.64 5.57
C HIS A 476 24.89 -8.24 5.59
N GLU A 477 23.86 -7.39 5.58
CA GLU A 477 22.46 -7.80 5.41
C GLU A 477 21.98 -8.83 6.46
N PRO A 478 22.02 -8.48 7.76
CA PRO A 478 21.62 -9.39 8.83
C PRO A 478 20.12 -9.71 8.75
N GLU A 479 19.76 -10.99 8.78
CA GLU A 479 18.35 -11.44 8.68
C GLU A 479 17.46 -10.94 9.84
N GLU A 480 18.05 -10.56 10.97
CA GLU A 480 17.35 -10.10 12.17
C GLU A 480 16.85 -8.64 12.06
N ASP A 481 17.46 -7.80 11.21
CA ASP A 481 17.11 -6.37 11.08
C ASP A 481 16.03 -6.14 10.02
N VAL A 482 14.78 -6.48 10.36
CA VAL A 482 13.60 -6.29 9.50
C VAL A 482 13.40 -4.81 9.15
N THR A 483 13.69 -3.90 10.08
CA THR A 483 13.55 -2.45 9.89
C THR A 483 14.55 -1.90 8.87
N GLY A 484 15.82 -2.29 8.99
CA GLY A 484 16.87 -1.94 8.03
C GLY A 484 16.62 -2.54 6.65
N TRP A 485 16.13 -3.79 6.59
CA TRP A 485 15.74 -4.43 5.35
C TRP A 485 14.59 -3.70 4.64
N GLN A 486 13.54 -3.30 5.36
CA GLN A 486 12.42 -2.53 4.79
C GLN A 486 12.91 -1.18 4.21
N ALA A 487 13.70 -0.43 4.98
CA ALA A 487 14.27 0.84 4.51
C ALA A 487 15.16 0.65 3.27
N PHE A 488 15.96 -0.43 3.24
CA PHE A 488 16.78 -0.79 2.09
C PHE A 488 15.93 -1.10 0.85
N GLN A 489 14.88 -1.92 0.98
CA GLN A 489 13.95 -2.25 -0.12
C GLN A 489 13.23 -1.01 -0.66
N GLU A 490 12.75 -0.12 0.21
CA GLU A 490 12.09 1.12 -0.21
C GLU A 490 13.01 2.04 -1.01
N ARG A 491 14.28 2.15 -0.62
CA ARG A 491 15.28 2.91 -1.38
C ARG A 491 15.57 2.26 -2.73
N LEU A 492 15.74 0.95 -2.77
CA LEU A 492 15.92 0.21 -4.02
C LEU A 492 14.75 0.41 -4.99
N ASN A 493 13.50 0.40 -4.49
CA ASN A 493 12.33 0.68 -5.32
C ASN A 493 12.36 2.10 -5.92
N CYS A 494 12.91 3.08 -5.20
CA CYS A 494 13.09 4.43 -5.73
C CYS A 494 14.19 4.46 -6.81
N TYR A 495 15.32 3.80 -6.57
CA TYR A 495 16.42 3.72 -7.56
C TYR A 495 16.02 2.95 -8.81
N LYS A 496 15.14 1.96 -8.66
CA LYS A 496 14.61 1.18 -9.77
C LYS A 496 13.95 2.06 -10.83
N CYS A 497 13.26 3.13 -10.43
CA CYS A 497 12.68 4.09 -11.36
C CYS A 497 13.75 4.77 -12.26
N ILE A 498 14.94 5.01 -11.71
CA ILE A 498 16.09 5.57 -12.43
C ILE A 498 16.68 4.50 -13.36
N THR A 499 16.98 3.30 -12.85
CA THR A 499 17.60 2.22 -13.64
C THR A 499 16.70 1.74 -14.76
N ASP A 500 15.39 1.63 -14.54
CA ASP A 500 14.41 1.25 -15.56
C ASP A 500 14.37 2.29 -16.69
N THR A 501 14.46 3.57 -16.34
CA THR A 501 14.52 4.68 -17.32
C THR A 501 15.82 4.64 -18.12
N LEU A 502 16.96 4.40 -17.46
CA LEU A 502 18.25 4.24 -18.13
C LEU A 502 18.25 3.00 -19.05
N GLN A 503 17.68 1.89 -18.59
CA GLN A 503 17.56 0.65 -19.37
C GLN A 503 16.72 0.87 -20.63
N GLU A 504 15.60 1.59 -20.52
CA GLU A 504 14.77 1.93 -21.66
C GLU A 504 15.54 2.77 -22.68
N LEU A 505 16.28 3.79 -22.24
CA LEU A 505 17.13 4.61 -23.11
C LEU A 505 18.24 3.81 -23.79
N VAL A 506 18.88 2.89 -23.07
CA VAL A 506 19.90 1.98 -23.62
C VAL A 506 19.28 1.09 -24.69
N ASN A 507 18.13 0.48 -24.40
CA ASN A 507 17.43 -0.39 -25.34
C ASN A 507 17.00 0.37 -26.60
N GLN A 508 16.51 1.60 -26.45
CA GLN A 508 16.17 2.48 -27.58
C GLN A 508 17.41 2.90 -28.39
N SER A 509 18.55 3.17 -27.74
CA SER A 509 19.79 3.52 -28.44
C SER A 509 20.40 2.36 -29.24
N LYS A 510 20.26 1.13 -28.73
CA LYS A 510 20.75 -0.11 -29.35
C LYS A 510 19.77 -0.69 -30.38
N ALA A 511 18.54 -0.20 -30.44
CA ALA A 511 17.54 -0.68 -31.38
C ALA A 511 18.03 -0.47 -32.83
N ALA A 512 17.96 -1.51 -33.66
CA ALA A 512 18.33 -1.38 -35.07
C ALA A 512 17.46 -0.29 -35.73
N PRO A 513 18.03 0.60 -36.57
CA PRO A 513 17.23 1.55 -37.33
C PRO A 513 16.20 0.74 -38.12
N GLN A 514 14.91 1.01 -37.90
CA GLN A 514 13.85 0.33 -38.64
C GLN A 514 14.10 0.53 -40.12
N SER A 515 14.39 -0.56 -40.85
CA SER A 515 14.41 -0.56 -42.30
C SER A 515 13.09 0.03 -42.79
N PRO A 516 13.08 1.03 -43.69
CA PRO A 516 11.85 1.65 -44.14
C PRO A 516 10.96 0.57 -44.76
N SER A 517 9.86 0.25 -44.09
CA SER A 517 8.87 -0.68 -44.63
C SER A 517 8.33 -0.08 -45.92
N VAL A 518 8.47 -0.83 -47.02
CA VAL A 518 7.94 -0.45 -48.33
C VAL A 518 6.45 -0.14 -48.16
N PRO A 519 5.99 1.11 -48.42
CA PRO A 519 4.58 1.44 -48.33
C PRO A 519 3.78 0.53 -49.27
N LYS A 520 2.76 -0.16 -48.75
CA LYS A 520 1.87 -1.03 -49.56
C LYS A 520 0.99 -0.24 -50.55
N LYS A 521 1.16 1.08 -50.68
CA LYS A 521 0.47 1.95 -51.63
C LYS A 521 1.46 2.96 -52.24
N PRO A 522 1.42 3.19 -53.56
CA PRO A 522 2.20 4.25 -54.19
C PRO A 522 1.67 5.61 -53.74
N GLY A 523 2.51 6.38 -53.06
CA GLY A 523 2.26 7.74 -52.59
C GLY A 523 3.58 8.35 -52.09
N PRO A 524 3.67 9.69 -51.96
CA PRO A 524 4.88 10.34 -51.44
C PRO A 524 5.23 9.75 -50.07
N PRO A 525 6.53 9.65 -49.73
CA PRO A 525 6.98 9.00 -48.51
C PRO A 525 6.29 9.64 -47.31
N VAL A 526 5.56 8.81 -46.55
CA VAL A 526 4.95 9.23 -45.30
C VAL A 526 6.09 9.46 -44.32
N LEU A 527 6.52 10.72 -44.17
CA LEU A 527 7.28 11.20 -43.02
C LEU A 527 6.36 11.16 -41.80
N SER A 528 5.97 9.98 -41.34
CA SER A 528 5.41 9.80 -40.01
C SER A 528 6.52 9.29 -39.10
N SER A 529 7.55 10.10 -38.91
CA SER A 529 8.27 10.09 -37.65
C SER A 529 7.28 10.59 -36.61
N ASP A 530 6.70 9.68 -35.82
CA ASP A 530 5.91 10.07 -34.67
C ASP A 530 6.70 11.09 -33.84
N PRO A 531 6.12 12.25 -33.45
CA PRO A 531 6.80 13.27 -32.65
C PRO A 531 7.40 12.73 -31.33
N ASN A 532 6.93 11.56 -30.89
CA ASN A 532 7.35 10.87 -29.68
C ASN A 532 8.43 9.81 -29.87
N MET A 533 8.81 9.44 -31.10
CA MET A 533 9.94 8.52 -31.30
C MET A 533 11.26 9.27 -31.14
N LEU A 534 12.05 8.88 -30.15
CA LEU A 534 13.44 9.33 -30.05
C LEU A 534 14.24 8.70 -31.20
N SER A 535 15.10 9.50 -31.84
CA SER A 535 16.15 8.91 -32.68
C SER A 535 17.17 8.18 -31.79
N ASN A 536 17.85 7.16 -32.36
CA ASN A 536 18.87 6.40 -31.63
C ASN A 536 19.97 7.30 -31.06
N GLU A 537 20.33 8.37 -31.78
CA GLU A 537 21.34 9.35 -31.38
C GLU A 537 20.86 10.22 -30.21
N GLU A 538 19.62 10.70 -30.26
CA GLU A 538 19.02 11.47 -29.15
C GLU A 538 18.85 10.62 -27.89
N ALA A 539 18.45 9.35 -28.04
CA ALA A 539 18.36 8.41 -26.92
C ALA A 539 19.75 8.19 -26.27
N GLY A 540 20.80 8.04 -27.09
CA GLY A 540 22.18 7.95 -26.61
C GLY A 540 22.65 9.22 -25.88
N HIS A 541 22.32 10.40 -26.40
CA HIS A 541 22.66 11.67 -25.76
C HIS A 541 21.93 11.86 -24.42
N HIS A 542 20.62 11.57 -24.37
CA HIS A 542 19.85 11.63 -23.13
C HIS A 542 20.34 10.61 -22.10
N PHE A 543 20.71 9.41 -22.53
CA PHE A 543 21.35 8.42 -21.67
C PHE A 543 22.63 8.97 -21.03
N GLU A 544 23.54 9.58 -21.82
CA GLU A 544 24.78 10.13 -21.28
C GLU A 544 24.54 11.31 -20.33
N GLN A 545 23.57 12.18 -20.63
CA GLN A 545 23.20 13.26 -19.74
C GLN A 545 22.66 12.74 -18.40
N MET A 546 21.74 11.77 -18.46
CA MET A 546 21.15 11.17 -17.27
C MET A 546 22.19 10.41 -16.44
N LEU A 547 23.09 9.68 -17.09
CA LEU A 547 24.20 9.00 -16.42
C LEU A 547 25.15 10.00 -15.72
N LYS A 548 25.47 11.12 -16.37
CA LYS A 548 26.28 12.19 -15.75
C LYS A 548 25.58 12.82 -14.55
N LEU A 549 24.25 12.97 -14.57
CA LEU A 549 23.48 13.45 -13.43
C LEU A 549 23.46 12.42 -12.29
N ALA A 550 23.23 11.14 -12.62
CA ALA A 550 23.27 10.05 -11.65
C ALA A 550 24.64 9.95 -10.96
N GLN A 551 25.76 10.09 -11.69
CA GLN A 551 27.11 10.05 -11.13
C GLN A 551 27.44 11.20 -10.16
N ARG A 552 26.68 12.31 -10.18
CA ARG A 552 26.87 13.43 -9.23
C ARG A 552 26.23 13.17 -7.86
N SER A 553 25.45 12.10 -7.72
CA SER A 553 24.80 11.78 -6.45
C SER A 553 25.84 11.50 -5.36
N MET A 554 25.60 12.03 -4.16
CA MET A 554 26.42 11.75 -2.97
C MET A 554 25.95 10.50 -2.20
N ASP A 555 24.91 9.84 -2.69
CA ASP A 555 24.30 8.69 -2.05
C ASP A 555 25.08 7.39 -2.38
N GLU A 556 25.67 6.80 -1.34
CA GLU A 556 26.46 5.57 -1.43
C GLU A 556 25.61 4.39 -1.91
N LEU A 557 24.39 4.23 -1.38
CA LEU A 557 23.51 3.11 -1.75
C LEU A 557 23.03 3.20 -3.20
N PHE A 558 22.71 4.41 -3.66
CA PHE A 558 22.33 4.61 -5.05
C PHE A 558 23.52 4.34 -5.98
N SER A 559 24.71 4.81 -5.63
CA SER A 559 25.94 4.56 -6.42
C SER A 559 26.18 3.06 -6.58
N ILE A 560 26.02 2.29 -5.49
CA ILE A 560 26.10 0.82 -5.50
C ILE A 560 25.06 0.19 -6.42
N ALA A 561 23.79 0.61 -6.30
CA ALA A 561 22.71 0.10 -7.14
C ALA A 561 22.95 0.41 -8.64
N LEU A 562 23.48 1.61 -8.93
CA LEU A 562 23.84 2.03 -10.29
C LEU A 562 24.97 1.16 -10.86
N TYR A 563 25.99 0.81 -10.07
CA TYR A 563 27.06 -0.08 -10.50
C TYR A 563 26.56 -1.49 -10.77
N GLY A 564 25.73 -2.04 -9.88
CA GLY A 564 25.09 -3.33 -10.10
C GLY A 564 24.29 -3.36 -11.40
N TRP A 565 23.51 -2.31 -11.67
CA TRP A 565 22.78 -2.17 -12.92
C TRP A 565 23.70 -2.04 -14.15
N LEU A 566 24.77 -1.25 -14.09
CA LEU A 566 25.73 -1.09 -15.20
C LEU A 566 26.39 -2.42 -15.59
N ILE A 567 26.68 -3.28 -14.61
CA ILE A 567 27.24 -4.61 -14.83
C ILE A 567 26.19 -5.51 -15.49
N GLN A 568 24.95 -5.53 -14.96
CA GLN A 568 23.84 -6.30 -15.53
C GLN A 568 23.49 -5.89 -16.97
N ALA A 569 23.64 -4.61 -17.31
CA ALA A 569 23.37 -4.06 -18.64
C ALA A 569 24.52 -4.23 -19.65
N ASP A 570 25.61 -4.91 -19.25
CA ASP A 570 26.84 -5.11 -20.03
C ASP A 570 27.48 -3.78 -20.48
N LEU A 571 27.53 -2.81 -19.56
CA LEU A 571 28.11 -1.47 -19.75
C LEU A 571 29.38 -1.27 -18.91
N SER A 572 30.17 -2.32 -18.76
CA SER A 572 31.43 -2.36 -18.00
C SER A 572 32.42 -1.27 -18.42
N ASP A 573 32.50 -0.93 -19.71
CA ASP A 573 33.37 0.13 -20.20
C ASP A 573 32.99 1.52 -19.66
N LYS A 574 31.70 1.77 -19.45
CA LYS A 574 31.21 3.02 -18.85
C LYS A 574 31.41 3.02 -17.34
N LEU A 575 31.29 1.87 -16.67
CA LEU A 575 31.62 1.70 -15.25
C LEU A 575 33.07 2.07 -14.96
N LEU A 576 34.01 1.62 -15.80
CA LEU A 576 35.45 1.90 -15.66
C LEU A 576 35.81 3.38 -15.88
N GLN A 577 34.94 4.17 -16.51
CA GLN A 577 35.11 5.62 -16.64
C GLN A 577 34.61 6.40 -15.43
N VAL A 578 33.84 5.75 -14.53
CA VAL A 578 33.32 6.41 -13.33
C VAL A 578 34.42 6.53 -12.29
N ASN A 579 34.81 7.77 -12.01
CA ASN A 579 35.72 8.06 -10.90
C ASN A 579 34.91 8.35 -9.64
N SER A 580 34.61 7.31 -8.86
CA SER A 580 33.89 7.43 -7.60
C SER A 580 34.57 6.63 -6.50
N PRO A 581 34.68 7.18 -5.28
CA PRO A 581 35.32 6.51 -4.15
C PRO A 581 34.57 5.25 -3.69
N PHE A 582 33.30 5.09 -4.08
CA PHE A 582 32.46 3.96 -3.67
C PHE A 582 32.62 2.71 -4.56
N LEU A 583 33.27 2.84 -5.73
CA LEU A 583 33.36 1.76 -6.71
C LEU A 583 34.31 0.64 -6.26
N GLU A 584 35.46 0.98 -5.69
CA GLU A 584 36.44 0.00 -5.19
C GLU A 584 35.87 -0.85 -4.03
N PRO A 585 35.30 -0.27 -2.95
CA PRO A 585 34.69 -1.05 -1.88
C PRO A 585 33.56 -1.96 -2.36
N TYR A 586 32.77 -1.51 -3.33
CA TYR A 586 31.69 -2.30 -3.91
C TYR A 586 32.21 -3.52 -4.67
N LEU A 587 33.12 -3.32 -5.63
CA LEU A 587 33.70 -4.41 -6.42
C LEU A 587 34.44 -5.43 -5.53
N ALA A 588 35.19 -4.95 -4.53
CA ALA A 588 35.90 -5.81 -3.58
C ALA A 588 34.95 -6.64 -2.70
N ARG A 589 33.77 -6.11 -2.36
CA ARG A 589 32.73 -6.84 -1.63
C ARG A 589 32.04 -7.87 -2.53
N MET A 590 31.61 -7.48 -3.72
CA MET A 590 30.92 -8.38 -4.66
C MET A 590 31.82 -9.56 -5.06
N ALA A 591 33.14 -9.32 -5.23
CA ALA A 591 34.11 -10.39 -5.48
C ALA A 591 34.21 -11.45 -4.35
N LYS A 592 33.76 -11.14 -3.12
CA LYS A 592 33.74 -12.09 -1.99
C LYS A 592 32.41 -12.83 -1.87
N ILE A 593 31.31 -12.12 -2.11
CA ILE A 593 29.95 -12.58 -1.78
C ILE A 593 29.27 -13.26 -2.98
N ASP A 594 29.44 -12.74 -4.19
CA ASP A 594 28.70 -13.20 -5.37
C ASP A 594 29.24 -14.55 -5.91
N GLN A 595 28.41 -15.30 -6.62
CA GLN A 595 28.79 -16.55 -7.30
C GLN A 595 29.73 -16.26 -8.48
N ASN A 596 29.53 -15.14 -9.18
CA ASN A 596 30.33 -14.72 -10.34
C ASN A 596 31.66 -14.02 -9.94
N LYS A 597 32.41 -14.61 -9.01
CA LYS A 597 33.64 -14.00 -8.43
C LYS A 597 34.65 -13.59 -9.50
N VAL A 598 34.79 -14.39 -10.55
CA VAL A 598 35.72 -14.16 -11.68
C VAL A 598 35.41 -12.83 -12.37
N CYS A 599 34.13 -12.56 -12.69
CA CYS A 599 33.71 -11.35 -13.39
C CYS A 599 33.99 -10.08 -12.58
N TYR A 600 33.69 -10.08 -11.27
CA TYR A 600 33.96 -8.91 -10.42
C TYR A 600 35.45 -8.68 -10.20
N MET A 601 36.24 -9.74 -10.04
CA MET A 601 37.70 -9.60 -9.95
C MET A 601 38.30 -9.13 -11.27
N ASP A 602 37.75 -9.56 -12.41
CA ASP A 602 38.15 -9.09 -13.74
C ASP A 602 37.89 -7.58 -13.92
N LEU A 603 36.71 -7.11 -13.51
CA LEU A 603 36.39 -5.68 -13.47
C LEU A 603 37.28 -4.90 -12.50
N LEU A 604 37.62 -5.48 -11.35
CA LEU A 604 38.42 -4.84 -10.33
C LEU A 604 39.86 -4.57 -10.79
N TRP A 605 40.53 -5.51 -11.46
CA TRP A 605 41.90 -5.24 -11.95
C TRP A 605 41.90 -4.23 -13.10
N ARG A 606 40.90 -4.26 -14.00
CA ARG A 606 40.73 -3.25 -15.06
C ARG A 606 40.52 -1.86 -14.48
N PHE A 607 39.78 -1.74 -13.38
CA PHE A 607 39.58 -0.49 -12.65
C PHE A 607 40.91 0.03 -12.07
N PHE A 608 41.69 -0.85 -11.41
CA PHE A 608 42.98 -0.47 -10.86
C PHE A 608 43.99 -0.05 -11.94
N GLU A 609 44.00 -0.71 -13.10
CA GLU A 609 44.84 -0.33 -14.23
C GLU A 609 44.48 1.06 -14.77
N LYS A 610 43.18 1.35 -14.92
CA LYS A 610 42.69 2.68 -15.34
C LYS A 610 43.04 3.79 -14.35
N ASN A 611 42.95 3.51 -13.06
CA ASN A 611 43.32 4.45 -11.99
C ASN A 611 44.83 4.52 -11.71
N ARG A 612 45.67 3.86 -12.53
CA ARG A 612 47.14 3.79 -12.40
C ARG A 612 47.62 3.17 -11.07
N SER A 613 46.80 2.35 -10.43
CA SER A 613 47.16 1.60 -9.22
C SER A 613 47.68 0.20 -9.60
N PHE A 614 48.85 0.16 -10.23
CA PHE A 614 49.38 -1.07 -10.83
C PHE A 614 49.74 -2.16 -9.82
N SER A 615 50.19 -1.80 -8.60
CA SER A 615 50.48 -2.77 -7.53
C SER A 615 49.21 -3.53 -7.11
N ASN A 616 48.08 -2.82 -6.93
CA ASN A 616 46.80 -3.44 -6.58
C ASN A 616 46.24 -4.29 -7.72
N ALA A 617 46.36 -3.82 -8.98
CA ALA A 617 45.98 -4.60 -10.15
C ALA A 617 46.76 -5.93 -10.23
N ALA A 618 48.08 -5.89 -10.04
CA ALA A 618 48.93 -7.07 -10.06
C ALA A 618 48.54 -8.09 -8.97
N ARG A 619 48.22 -7.62 -7.76
CA ARG A 619 47.76 -8.49 -6.66
C ARG A 619 46.39 -9.13 -6.92
N VAL A 620 45.46 -8.41 -7.54
CA VAL A 620 44.14 -8.96 -7.92
C VAL A 620 44.31 -10.01 -9.02
N LEU A 621 45.13 -9.74 -10.04
CA LEU A 621 45.44 -10.67 -11.13
C LEU A 621 46.15 -11.94 -10.61
N ALA A 622 47.08 -11.81 -9.66
CA ALA A 622 47.72 -12.95 -9.02
C ALA A 622 46.71 -13.83 -8.28
N LYS A 623 45.80 -13.21 -7.50
CA LYS A 623 44.71 -13.93 -6.82
C LYS A 623 43.75 -14.61 -7.80
N LEU A 624 43.47 -13.98 -8.95
CA LEU A 624 42.67 -14.58 -10.02
C LEU A 624 43.37 -15.82 -10.60
N ALA A 625 44.68 -15.75 -10.83
CA ALA A 625 45.47 -16.87 -11.34
C ALA A 625 45.60 -18.02 -10.33
N ASP A 626 45.62 -17.73 -9.03
CA ASP A 626 45.72 -18.72 -7.95
C ASP A 626 44.34 -19.30 -7.53
N MET A 627 43.23 -18.72 -7.98
CA MET A 627 41.90 -19.13 -7.53
C MET A 627 41.50 -20.50 -8.08
N HIS A 628 41.08 -21.42 -7.21
CA HIS A 628 40.51 -22.69 -7.64
C HIS A 628 39.15 -22.46 -8.33
N SER A 629 39.08 -22.68 -9.64
CA SER A 629 37.85 -22.49 -10.43
C SER A 629 37.94 -23.26 -11.74
N THR A 630 36.84 -23.92 -12.11
CA THR A 630 36.67 -24.58 -13.41
C THR A 630 36.22 -23.61 -14.52
N GLU A 631 35.91 -22.35 -14.18
CA GLU A 631 35.50 -21.32 -15.13
C GLU A 631 36.69 -20.64 -15.82
N ILE A 632 37.89 -20.71 -15.23
CA ILE A 632 39.11 -20.08 -15.74
C ILE A 632 39.98 -21.15 -16.40
N SER A 633 40.21 -21.04 -17.70
CA SER A 633 41.13 -21.95 -18.40
C SER A 633 42.58 -21.67 -18.06
N LEU A 634 43.45 -22.67 -18.18
CA LEU A 634 44.89 -22.49 -17.95
C LEU A 634 45.50 -21.40 -18.86
N GLN A 635 44.98 -21.25 -20.08
CA GLN A 635 45.37 -20.17 -21.00
C GLN A 635 45.00 -18.78 -20.44
N GLN A 636 43.81 -18.63 -19.85
CA GLN A 636 43.41 -17.38 -19.19
C GLN A 636 44.25 -17.10 -17.94
N ARG A 637 44.62 -18.13 -17.16
CA ARG A 637 45.54 -17.98 -16.01
C ARG A 637 46.90 -17.47 -16.47
N LEU A 638 47.46 -18.01 -17.56
CA LEU A 638 48.70 -17.52 -18.17
C LEU A 638 48.58 -16.05 -18.58
N GLU A 639 47.45 -15.65 -19.18
CA GLU A 639 47.20 -14.25 -19.54
C GLU A 639 47.11 -13.33 -18.32
N TYR A 640 46.46 -13.78 -17.23
CA TYR A 640 46.39 -13.03 -15.98
C TYR A 640 47.76 -12.87 -15.34
N ILE A 641 48.59 -13.92 -15.26
CA ILE A 641 49.96 -13.83 -14.73
C ILE A 641 50.81 -12.91 -15.61
N ALA A 642 50.70 -13.01 -16.94
CA ALA A 642 51.43 -12.13 -17.86
C ALA A 642 51.08 -10.65 -17.63
N ARG A 643 49.78 -10.33 -17.48
CA ARG A 643 49.31 -8.98 -17.13
C ARG A 643 49.71 -8.56 -15.72
N ALA A 644 49.75 -9.49 -14.77
CA ALA A 644 50.21 -9.23 -13.40
C ALA A 644 51.69 -8.81 -13.40
N ILE A 645 52.54 -9.53 -14.13
CA ILE A 645 53.96 -9.20 -14.33
C ILE A 645 54.11 -7.82 -14.98
N LEU A 646 53.35 -7.53 -16.04
CA LEU A 646 53.37 -6.23 -16.71
C LEU A 646 52.99 -5.09 -15.73
N SER A 647 51.93 -5.30 -14.95
CA SER A 647 51.45 -4.33 -13.95
C SER A 647 52.46 -4.15 -12.80
N ALA A 648 53.04 -5.24 -12.29
CA ALA A 648 54.08 -5.18 -11.26
C ALA A 648 55.34 -4.47 -11.76
N LYS A 649 55.80 -4.75 -12.98
CA LYS A 649 56.92 -4.03 -13.64
C LYS A 649 56.62 -2.54 -13.82
N SER A 650 55.37 -2.20 -14.13
CA SER A 650 54.93 -0.80 -14.24
C SER A 650 54.89 -0.10 -12.87
N SER A 651 54.52 -0.82 -11.80
CA SER A 651 54.56 -0.31 -10.42
C SER A 651 55.99 -0.01 -9.96
N THR A 652 56.91 -0.96 -10.15
CA THR A 652 58.32 -0.82 -9.74
C THR A 652 59.04 0.29 -10.51
N ALA A 653 58.64 0.55 -11.76
CA ALA A 653 59.15 1.68 -12.55
C ALA A 653 58.68 3.05 -12.02
N ILE A 654 57.49 3.13 -11.41
CA ILE A 654 56.93 4.36 -10.86
C ILE A 654 57.42 4.61 -9.43
N SER A 655 57.51 3.55 -8.61
CA SER A 655 57.97 3.61 -7.23
C SER A 655 58.66 2.30 -6.84
N PRO A 656 59.99 2.25 -6.71
CA PRO A 656 60.71 1.03 -6.38
C PRO A 656 60.58 0.72 -4.88
N ILE A 657 59.57 -0.06 -4.53
CA ILE A 657 59.38 -0.61 -3.18
C ILE A 657 59.95 -2.03 -3.17
N ALA A 658 60.78 -2.37 -2.18
CA ALA A 658 61.42 -3.70 -2.10
C ALA A 658 60.42 -4.87 -2.14
N ALA A 659 59.26 -4.71 -1.50
CA ALA A 659 58.18 -5.70 -1.49
C ALA A 659 57.54 -5.93 -2.89
N ASP A 660 57.49 -4.91 -3.75
CA ASP A 660 56.97 -5.06 -5.12
C ASP A 660 57.96 -5.83 -6.01
N GLY A 661 59.27 -5.77 -5.71
CA GLY A 661 60.30 -6.57 -6.39
C GLY A 661 60.28 -8.05 -6.01
N GLU A 662 60.08 -8.36 -4.73
CA GLU A 662 59.91 -9.74 -4.25
C GLU A 662 58.64 -10.38 -4.86
N PHE A 663 57.53 -9.65 -4.83
CA PHE A 663 56.28 -10.10 -5.45
C PHE A 663 56.41 -10.30 -6.97
N LEU A 664 57.20 -9.47 -7.66
CA LEU A 664 57.47 -9.66 -9.08
C LEU A 664 58.22 -10.97 -9.35
N HIS A 665 59.23 -11.31 -8.54
CA HIS A 665 59.93 -12.57 -8.67
C HIS A 665 59.01 -13.77 -8.44
N GLU A 666 58.12 -13.71 -7.44
CA GLU A 666 57.11 -14.74 -7.21
C GLU A 666 56.21 -14.95 -8.44
N LEU A 667 55.78 -13.87 -9.10
CA LEU A 667 54.96 -13.96 -10.32
C LEU A 667 55.73 -14.55 -11.51
N GLU A 668 57.02 -14.24 -11.65
CA GLU A 668 57.87 -14.80 -12.69
C GLU A 668 58.09 -16.31 -12.49
N GLU A 669 58.27 -16.77 -11.24
CA GLU A 669 58.33 -18.20 -10.92
C GLU A 669 57.00 -18.90 -11.22
N LYS A 670 55.87 -18.31 -10.82
CA LYS A 670 54.53 -18.85 -11.12
C LYS A 670 54.24 -18.95 -12.61
N MET A 671 54.73 -18.02 -13.42
CA MET A 671 54.61 -18.07 -14.88
C MET A 671 55.30 -19.31 -15.46
N GLU A 672 56.48 -19.68 -14.96
CA GLU A 672 57.18 -20.88 -15.45
C GLU A 672 56.44 -22.16 -15.04
N VAL A 673 55.89 -22.23 -13.82
CA VAL A 673 55.04 -23.35 -13.39
C VAL A 673 53.80 -23.48 -14.28
N ALA A 674 53.11 -22.38 -14.55
CA ALA A 674 51.93 -22.33 -15.42
C ALA A 674 52.25 -22.79 -16.85
N ARG A 675 53.42 -22.40 -17.39
CA ARG A 675 53.88 -22.83 -18.72
C ARG A 675 54.16 -24.33 -18.79
N ILE A 676 54.81 -24.88 -17.77
CA ILE A 676 55.05 -26.33 -17.67
C ILE A 676 53.73 -27.08 -17.61
N GLN A 677 52.78 -26.61 -16.79
CA GLN A 677 51.44 -27.18 -16.67
C GLN A 677 50.68 -27.14 -18.01
N PHE A 678 50.83 -26.05 -18.78
CA PHE A 678 50.21 -25.90 -20.10
C PHE A 678 50.82 -26.84 -21.16
N GLN A 679 52.14 -27.00 -21.16
CA GLN A 679 52.81 -27.97 -22.04
C GLN A 679 52.39 -29.42 -21.74
N ILE A 680 52.18 -29.74 -20.46
CA ILE A 680 51.66 -31.05 -20.04
C ILE A 680 50.22 -31.24 -20.55
N GLN A 681 49.37 -30.22 -20.42
CA GLN A 681 48.00 -30.24 -20.94
C GLN A 681 47.96 -30.45 -22.46
N GLU A 682 48.78 -29.72 -23.23
CA GLU A 682 48.89 -29.89 -24.69
C GLU A 682 49.37 -31.31 -25.04
N ALA A 683 50.37 -31.84 -24.35
CA ALA A 683 50.87 -33.20 -24.56
C ALA A 683 49.79 -34.27 -24.29
N LEU A 684 49.02 -34.13 -23.22
CA LEU A 684 47.91 -35.02 -22.88
C LEU A 684 46.78 -34.95 -23.92
N HIS A 685 46.46 -33.76 -24.41
CA HIS A 685 45.45 -33.56 -25.46
C HIS A 685 45.87 -34.20 -26.80
N HIS A 686 47.17 -34.20 -27.11
CA HIS A 686 47.71 -34.83 -28.31
C HIS A 686 47.84 -36.37 -28.22
N GLN A 687 48.13 -36.92 -27.05
CA GLN A 687 48.44 -38.35 -26.89
C GLN A 687 47.24 -39.20 -26.47
N CYS A 688 46.25 -38.68 -25.73
CA CYS A 688 45.21 -39.51 -25.10
C CYS A 688 43.79 -38.89 -25.12
N SER A 689 43.36 -38.27 -26.24
CA SER A 689 42.08 -37.56 -26.35
C SER A 689 40.80 -38.42 -26.23
N HIS A 690 40.90 -39.75 -26.38
CA HIS A 690 39.74 -40.64 -26.50
C HIS A 690 39.21 -41.21 -25.17
N HIS A 691 39.83 -40.91 -24.03
CA HIS A 691 39.42 -41.50 -22.75
C HIS A 691 38.81 -40.48 -21.80
N SER A 692 37.63 -40.80 -21.24
CA SER A 692 36.86 -39.89 -20.35
C SER A 692 37.66 -39.43 -19.14
N SER A 693 38.59 -40.25 -18.71
CA SER A 693 39.38 -40.04 -17.52
C SER A 693 40.60 -39.12 -17.73
N VAL A 694 40.98 -38.89 -18.99
CA VAL A 694 41.94 -37.84 -19.38
C VAL A 694 41.26 -36.48 -19.38
N GLN A 695 39.95 -36.41 -19.65
CA GLN A 695 39.19 -35.17 -19.49
C GLN A 695 39.12 -34.75 -18.02
N ASP A 696 39.01 -35.69 -17.09
CA ASP A 696 39.07 -35.41 -15.65
C ASP A 696 40.45 -34.84 -15.25
N ALA A 697 41.54 -35.43 -15.75
CA ALA A 697 42.89 -34.92 -15.53
C ALA A 697 43.12 -33.52 -16.13
N ILE A 698 42.60 -33.26 -17.34
CA ILE A 698 42.64 -31.93 -17.97
C ILE A 698 41.84 -30.92 -17.13
N SER A 699 40.66 -31.30 -16.63
CA SER A 699 39.86 -30.43 -15.78
C SER A 699 40.55 -30.08 -14.45
N GLN A 700 41.35 -31.00 -13.90
CA GLN A 700 42.18 -30.74 -12.72
C GLN A 700 43.40 -29.87 -13.03
N LEU A 701 43.98 -30.00 -14.23
CA LEU A 701 45.05 -29.12 -14.70
C LEU A 701 44.54 -27.70 -15.01
N ASP A 702 43.26 -27.53 -15.33
CA ASP A 702 42.65 -26.21 -15.51
C ASP A 702 42.20 -25.57 -14.18
N SER A 703 41.90 -26.38 -13.16
CA SER A 703 41.26 -25.91 -11.93
C SER A 703 42.17 -25.09 -11.01
N GLU A 704 43.48 -25.40 -10.95
CA GLU A 704 44.45 -24.67 -10.12
C GLU A 704 45.90 -24.81 -10.60
N LEU A 705 46.78 -23.89 -10.17
CA LEU A 705 48.23 -24.01 -10.37
C LEU A 705 48.79 -25.04 -9.40
N MET A 706 49.31 -26.13 -9.94
CA MET A 706 49.79 -27.26 -9.16
C MET A 706 51.21 -27.00 -8.62
N GLU A 707 51.52 -27.58 -7.45
CA GLU A 707 52.89 -27.57 -6.95
C GLU A 707 53.84 -28.30 -7.91
N ILE A 708 55.08 -27.80 -8.02
CA ILE A 708 56.13 -28.36 -8.88
C ILE A 708 56.35 -29.86 -8.62
N SER A 709 56.23 -30.30 -7.36
CA SER A 709 56.35 -31.70 -6.96
C SER A 709 55.26 -32.59 -7.60
N LYS A 710 54.03 -32.08 -7.67
CA LYS A 710 52.89 -32.79 -8.29
C LYS A 710 53.01 -32.79 -9.82
N LEU A 711 53.47 -31.69 -10.41
CA LEU A 711 53.73 -31.58 -11.85
C LEU A 711 54.87 -32.51 -12.29
N ALA A 712 55.96 -32.59 -11.52
CA ALA A 712 57.07 -33.49 -11.79
C ALA A 712 56.62 -34.97 -11.79
N TYR A 713 55.71 -35.33 -10.89
CA TYR A 713 55.10 -36.66 -10.87
C TYR A 713 54.25 -36.93 -12.12
N CYS A 714 53.46 -35.95 -12.57
CA CYS A 714 52.69 -36.06 -13.82
C CYS A 714 53.58 -36.21 -15.05
N VAL A 715 54.67 -35.45 -15.14
CA VAL A 715 55.67 -35.58 -16.22
C VAL A 715 56.34 -36.96 -16.20
N CYS A 716 56.69 -37.47 -15.00
CA CYS A 716 57.20 -38.83 -14.85
C CYS A 716 56.18 -39.86 -15.37
N LEU A 717 54.90 -39.76 -15.00
CA LEU A 717 53.86 -40.67 -15.50
C LEU A 717 53.72 -40.62 -17.02
N ILE A 718 53.71 -39.44 -17.63
CA ILE A 718 53.61 -39.28 -19.09
C ILE A 718 54.86 -39.85 -19.79
N GLY A 719 56.06 -39.62 -19.23
CA GLY A 719 57.31 -40.18 -19.74
C GLY A 719 57.38 -41.71 -19.63
N TYR A 720 56.87 -42.29 -18.53
CA TYR A 720 56.68 -43.74 -18.39
C TYR A 720 55.65 -44.27 -19.40
N PHE A 721 54.60 -43.50 -19.71
CA PHE A 721 53.58 -43.88 -20.69
C PHE A 721 54.10 -43.86 -22.12
N SER A 722 54.78 -42.79 -22.56
CA SER A 722 55.46 -42.73 -23.86
C SER A 722 56.51 -43.84 -24.02
N SER A 723 57.16 -44.24 -22.92
CA SER A 723 58.10 -45.37 -22.92
C SER A 723 57.37 -46.72 -23.03
N MET A 724 56.23 -46.89 -22.34
CA MET A 724 55.42 -48.11 -22.40
C MET A 724 54.66 -48.27 -23.72
N GLU A 725 54.12 -47.20 -24.33
CA GLU A 725 53.50 -47.24 -25.65
C GLU A 725 54.51 -47.69 -26.73
N ASN A 726 55.75 -47.20 -26.65
CA ASN A 726 56.85 -47.68 -27.49
C ASN A 726 57.21 -49.16 -27.23
N LEU A 727 57.07 -49.65 -26.00
CA LEU A 727 57.26 -51.06 -25.65
C LEU A 727 56.07 -51.94 -26.07
N GLN A 728 54.85 -51.41 -26.10
CA GLN A 728 53.62 -52.15 -26.41
C GLN A 728 53.39 -52.31 -27.92
N ILE A 729 54.06 -51.51 -28.76
CA ILE A 729 54.25 -51.82 -30.20
C ILE A 729 55.07 -53.13 -30.38
N HIS A 730 55.73 -53.65 -29.33
CA HIS A 730 56.49 -54.90 -29.38
C HIS A 730 55.86 -56.10 -28.64
N SER A 731 54.71 -55.96 -27.99
CA SER A 731 54.06 -57.09 -27.30
C SER A 731 52.53 -57.05 -27.35
N ASN A 732 51.99 -57.59 -28.44
CA ASN A 732 50.57 -57.93 -28.59
C ASN A 732 50.17 -59.11 -27.70
N SER A 733 50.07 -58.92 -26.38
CA SER A 733 49.34 -59.84 -25.49
C SER A 733 49.32 -59.40 -24.03
N LEU A 734 48.56 -58.35 -23.67
CA LEU A 734 47.97 -58.23 -22.33
C LEU A 734 46.97 -57.06 -22.32
N SER A 735 45.68 -57.40 -22.32
CA SER A 735 44.57 -56.47 -22.03
C SER A 735 44.59 -56.14 -20.55
N VAL A 736 45.39 -55.15 -20.16
CA VAL A 736 45.32 -54.53 -18.83
C VAL A 736 44.65 -53.17 -19.04
N ASN A 737 43.62 -52.87 -18.24
CA ASN A 737 42.94 -51.57 -18.21
C ASN A 737 43.88 -50.52 -17.58
N TRP A 738 44.92 -50.14 -18.31
CA TRP A 738 45.95 -49.17 -17.93
C TRP A 738 45.46 -47.73 -17.69
N PRO A 739 44.42 -47.23 -18.39
CA PRO A 739 44.00 -45.84 -18.17
C PRO A 739 43.35 -45.60 -16.80
N LEU A 740 42.83 -46.65 -16.14
CA LEU A 740 42.29 -46.53 -14.78
C LEU A 740 43.38 -46.22 -13.74
N TYR A 741 44.63 -46.64 -13.95
CA TYR A 741 45.72 -46.42 -13.00
C TYR A 741 46.21 -44.97 -12.98
N ILE A 742 46.29 -44.32 -14.13
CA ILE A 742 46.60 -42.88 -14.25
C ILE A 742 45.57 -42.06 -13.47
N VAL A 743 44.31 -42.49 -13.52
CA VAL A 743 43.16 -41.79 -12.97
C VAL A 743 43.05 -42.03 -11.48
N LEU A 744 43.30 -43.26 -11.03
CA LEU A 744 43.44 -43.57 -9.60
C LEU A 744 44.60 -42.80 -8.98
N ASP A 745 45.77 -42.71 -9.62
CA ASP A 745 46.91 -41.98 -9.04
C ASP A 745 46.73 -40.45 -9.10
N ILE A 746 46.10 -39.91 -10.15
CA ILE A 746 45.74 -38.48 -10.21
C ILE A 746 44.62 -38.15 -9.21
N GLN A 747 43.62 -39.01 -9.01
CA GLN A 747 42.60 -38.85 -7.95
C GLN A 747 43.14 -39.07 -6.54
N ILE A 748 44.20 -39.86 -6.36
CA ILE A 748 44.90 -40.01 -5.06
C ILE A 748 45.76 -38.76 -4.74
N LEU A 749 46.08 -37.94 -5.76
CA LEU A 749 46.90 -36.72 -5.64
C LEU A 749 46.11 -35.41 -5.54
N SER A 750 44.81 -35.42 -5.86
CA SER A 750 43.86 -34.34 -5.52
C SER A 750 43.41 -34.46 -4.07
#